data_AF-A0A4Q3N204-F1
#
_entry.id   AF-A0A4Q3N204-F1
#
_cell.length_a   1.000
_cell.length_b   1.000
_cell.length_c   1.000
_cell.angle_alpha   90.00
_cell.angle_beta   90.00
_cell.angle_gamma   90.00
#
_symmetry.space_group_name_H-M   'P 1'
#
loop_
_entity.id
_entity.type
_entity.pdbx_description
1 polymer ?
#
loop_
_entity_poly.entity_id
_entity_poly.type
_entity_poly.pdbx_seq_one_letter_code
_entity_poly.pdbx_strand_id
1 'polypeptide(L)'
;GGGPYKIPETYDKYFTFDRYYILQWALTRSITLDFTATNNARVDEPFGRIDTDPKKDSVRKNILKGGRNTQYAQQASLSYNLPTQKIPLLDWTTLRASYSTQYNWLAASLLAKQLGNTLSNTQTRTINAEFNFDQLYNKSRFLRAVGTAPTNNRRDTAGVKAPPKTVEQPPKTKFGIPDSLKAKMSRKELKKAMREIRKKEREERRRLKEQRKNQLPEIGGAVRAAGNLVTALKRVGIQYNEDFGTMLPGYMDSTRILGANIKNGNPGFDFIFGYQPDTNWINRFGDRGLLSRDSLVSAMIQQRYSERLNVTAQVSPFRDLTIDLNLDKSFSKQYSELYKDTSAFDNVGLTRLSPYAAGSFSVSYISYQTMFTKFDPNVISETFKQFESNRLILSQRLAKQNPYQSGASDPDGYYKGYGRYAQEVVIPSFLAAYGKKDPASVKLFKNSNPGLRSNPFSGILPRPNWTVNYNGLSRIPALESIFSNVNIKHGYHSNLSMNSFNTALLFQDPLRLSYPYFVDTLTGNFIPFFLVPNITIQESFDPLIEVDMTFTNQLSLRVEFRKTRSLSLSLIDYQLAENRSNEMSFGFNWRKKALPILKNIKIGKKGMKLDNDVTFRFDFSIRDDATANSKLDQGTSFGTAGQKVIRFAPSIDYILNNRVNLKFYFEQNRNIPKISNAFPITNTRGGIQVRISLAQ
;
A
#
# COMPACT_ATOMS: atom_id res chain seq x y z
N GLY A 1 -13.38 56.43 38.48
CA GLY A 1 -14.33 57.55 38.36
C GLY A 1 -15.46 57.32 39.34
N GLY A 2 -15.66 58.25 40.29
CA GLY A 2 -16.64 58.14 41.37
C GLY A 2 -17.96 58.84 41.04
N GLY A 3 -18.83 58.17 40.29
CA GLY A 3 -20.26 58.49 40.28
C GLY A 3 -20.99 57.78 41.43
N PRO A 4 -22.22 58.19 41.79
CA PRO A 4 -23.00 57.61 42.91
C PRO A 4 -23.42 56.14 42.67
N TYR A 5 -23.29 55.63 41.44
CA TYR A 5 -23.52 54.24 41.10
C TYR A 5 -22.19 53.51 40.93
N LYS A 6 -21.85 52.67 41.91
CA LYS A 6 -20.67 51.80 41.84
C LYS A 6 -20.98 50.66 40.87
N ILE A 7 -20.42 50.71 39.67
CA ILE A 7 -20.57 49.63 38.69
C ILE A 7 -20.01 48.35 39.32
N PRO A 8 -20.75 47.22 39.30
CA PRO A 8 -20.24 45.96 39.81
C PRO A 8 -18.92 45.60 39.13
N GLU A 9 -17.90 45.27 39.92
CA GLU A 9 -16.63 44.82 39.39
C GLU A 9 -16.82 43.47 38.69
N THR A 10 -16.43 43.39 37.42
CA THR A 10 -16.38 42.12 36.68
C THR A 10 -14.95 41.62 36.64
N TYR A 11 -14.79 40.31 36.82
CA TYR A 11 -13.47 39.67 36.86
C TYR A 11 -13.44 38.58 35.80
N ASP A 12 -12.50 38.68 34.86
CA ASP A 12 -12.08 37.55 34.03
C ASP A 12 -10.80 36.96 34.64
N LYS A 13 -10.85 35.66 34.94
CA LYS A 13 -9.83 34.96 35.71
C LYS A 13 -9.29 33.79 34.92
N TYR A 14 -8.09 33.95 34.38
CA TYR A 14 -7.48 32.97 33.48
C TYR A 14 -6.15 32.46 34.03
N PHE A 15 -6.20 31.75 35.17
CA PHE A 15 -5.02 31.08 35.71
C PHE A 15 -4.91 29.63 35.20
N THR A 16 -4.05 29.43 34.21
CA THR A 16 -3.70 28.10 33.68
C THR A 16 -2.40 27.56 34.26
N PHE A 17 -2.27 26.25 34.32
CA PHE A 17 -1.05 25.54 34.71
C PHE A 17 -0.82 24.36 33.79
N ASP A 18 0.15 24.51 32.88
CA ASP A 18 0.47 23.52 31.86
C ASP A 18 1.75 22.77 32.21
N ARG A 19 1.71 21.44 32.08
CA ARG A 19 2.84 20.56 32.37
C ARG A 19 3.17 19.72 31.15
N TYR A 20 4.44 19.74 30.78
CA TYR A 20 4.98 18.97 29.66
C TYR A 20 5.94 17.91 30.19
N TYR A 21 5.74 16.67 29.77
CA TYR A 21 6.58 15.53 30.09
C TYR A 21 7.16 15.01 28.78
N ILE A 22 8.48 14.96 28.68
CA ILE A 22 9.19 14.43 27.51
C ILE A 22 10.23 13.46 28.05
N LEU A 23 10.10 12.19 27.66
CA LEU A 23 11.02 11.14 27.99
C LEU A 23 11.41 10.43 26.69
N GLN A 24 12.69 10.49 26.36
CA GLN A 24 13.27 9.70 25.28
C GLN A 24 14.27 8.74 25.89
N TRP A 25 14.01 7.45 25.76
CA TRP A 25 14.82 6.41 26.36
C TRP A 25 15.23 5.37 25.31
N ALA A 26 16.51 5.38 24.95
CA ALA A 26 17.13 4.27 24.24
C ALA A 26 17.44 3.13 25.23
N LEU A 27 16.43 2.30 25.54
CA LEU A 27 16.56 1.14 26.43
C LEU A 27 17.70 0.20 25.97
N THR A 28 17.84 0.02 24.65
CA THR A 28 18.98 -0.66 24.03
C THR A 28 19.31 -0.01 22.68
N ARG A 29 20.38 -0.45 21.99
CA ARG A 29 20.65 -0.02 20.60
C ARG A 29 19.56 -0.40 19.60
N SER A 30 18.68 -1.34 19.96
CA SER A 30 17.60 -1.89 19.13
C SER A 30 16.20 -1.50 19.59
N ILE A 31 16.05 -0.96 20.81
CA ILE A 31 14.76 -0.60 21.41
C ILE A 31 14.82 0.85 21.84
N THR A 32 13.95 1.68 21.27
CA THR A 32 13.77 3.07 21.67
C THR A 32 12.33 3.27 22.14
N LEU A 33 12.18 3.96 23.26
CA LEU A 33 10.91 4.36 23.83
C LEU A 33 10.85 5.89 23.86
N ASP A 34 9.89 6.46 23.13
CA ASP A 34 9.60 7.88 23.15
C ASP A 34 8.24 8.09 23.83
N PHE A 35 8.21 8.88 24.89
CA PHE A 35 7.00 9.21 25.62
C PHE A 35 6.89 10.73 25.76
N THR A 36 5.79 11.29 25.29
CA THR A 36 5.44 12.70 25.47
C THR A 36 4.06 12.78 26.11
N ALA A 37 3.89 13.71 27.05
CA ALA A 37 2.58 14.00 27.62
C ALA A 37 2.43 15.48 27.95
N THR A 38 1.23 15.99 27.76
CA THR A 38 0.82 17.35 28.10
C THR A 38 -0.37 17.27 29.03
N ASN A 39 -0.30 18.00 30.14
CA ASN A 39 -1.38 18.13 31.10
C ASN A 39 -1.71 19.60 31.28
N ASN A 40 -2.85 20.01 30.74
CA ASN A 40 -3.41 21.34 30.94
C ASN A 40 -4.33 21.32 32.15
N ALA A 41 -4.11 22.23 33.08
CA ALA A 41 -4.94 22.41 34.25
C ALA A 41 -5.32 23.88 34.44
N ARG A 42 -6.44 24.10 35.14
CA ARG A 42 -6.85 25.42 35.61
C ARG A 42 -6.73 25.48 37.12
N VAL A 43 -6.15 26.55 37.63
CA VAL A 43 -6.14 26.82 39.07
C VAL A 43 -7.46 27.50 39.40
N ASP A 44 -8.32 26.82 40.16
CA ASP A 44 -9.61 27.40 40.55
C ASP A 44 -9.39 28.53 41.56
N GLU A 45 -9.89 29.72 41.24
CA GLU A 45 -9.72 30.94 42.05
C GLU A 45 -11.04 31.32 42.76
N PRO A 46 -11.00 31.77 44.02
CA PRO A 46 -12.20 32.22 44.74
C PRO A 46 -12.91 33.39 44.05
N PHE A 47 -14.21 33.59 44.32
CA PHE A 47 -14.98 34.69 43.75
C PHE A 47 -14.49 36.08 44.19
N GLY A 48 -14.52 37.05 43.26
CA GLY A 48 -14.14 38.45 43.48
C GLY A 48 -12.63 38.69 43.65
N ARG A 49 -12.25 39.84 44.20
CA ARG A 49 -10.85 40.19 44.48
C ARG A 49 -10.17 39.17 45.40
N ILE A 50 -8.87 38.92 45.16
CA ILE A 50 -8.02 38.03 45.96
C ILE A 50 -7.21 38.88 46.95
N ASP A 51 -7.91 39.55 47.85
CA ASP A 51 -7.37 40.50 48.83
C ASP A 51 -7.19 39.89 50.22
N THR A 52 -8.11 39.02 50.64
CA THR A 52 -8.07 38.35 51.94
C THR A 52 -7.08 37.17 51.98
N ASP A 53 -6.43 36.97 53.12
CA ASP A 53 -5.47 35.87 53.31
C ASP A 53 -6.06 34.47 53.09
N PRO A 54 -7.33 34.17 53.49
CA PRO A 54 -7.97 32.91 53.14
C PRO A 54 -8.12 32.67 51.63
N LYS A 55 -8.40 33.74 50.84
CA LYS A 55 -8.49 33.63 49.38
C LYS A 55 -7.12 33.38 48.75
N LYS A 56 -6.07 34.06 49.25
CA LYS A 56 -4.69 33.83 48.81
C LYS A 56 -4.21 32.42 49.15
N ASP A 57 -4.54 31.91 50.33
CA ASP A 57 -4.22 30.54 50.74
C ASP A 57 -4.93 29.50 49.86
N SER A 58 -6.21 29.72 49.53
CA SER A 58 -6.95 28.85 48.60
C SER A 58 -6.28 28.77 47.22
N VAL A 59 -5.80 29.89 46.68
CA VAL A 59 -5.08 29.91 45.39
C VAL A 59 -3.76 29.15 45.52
N ARG A 60 -2.96 29.42 46.56
CA ARG A 60 -1.69 28.70 46.81
C ARG A 60 -1.90 27.19 46.93
N LYS A 61 -2.93 26.76 47.66
CA LYS A 61 -3.29 25.34 47.82
C LYS A 61 -3.71 24.70 46.50
N ASN A 62 -4.47 25.41 45.67
CA ASN A 62 -4.90 24.91 44.36
C ASN A 62 -3.73 24.83 43.37
N ILE A 63 -2.77 25.76 43.43
CA ILE A 63 -1.51 25.69 42.68
C ILE A 63 -0.69 24.48 43.12
N LEU A 64 -0.48 24.28 44.43
CA LEU A 64 0.30 23.16 44.97
C LEU A 64 -0.32 21.79 44.67
N LYS A 65 -1.66 21.72 44.54
CA LYS A 65 -2.37 20.51 44.09
C LYS A 65 -2.25 20.27 42.58
N GLY A 66 -1.65 21.19 41.83
CA GLY A 66 -1.48 21.11 40.39
C GLY A 66 -2.71 21.51 39.57
N GLY A 67 -3.64 22.26 40.18
CA GLY A 67 -4.90 22.68 39.56
C GLY A 67 -5.88 21.53 39.27
N ARG A 68 -7.02 21.86 38.68
CA ARG A 68 -7.98 20.91 38.13
C ARG A 68 -7.67 20.70 36.65
N ASN A 69 -7.36 19.46 36.28
CA ASN A 69 -7.04 19.13 34.90
C ASN A 69 -8.24 19.43 33.98
N THR A 70 -7.98 20.09 32.86
CA THR A 70 -8.94 20.37 31.79
C THR A 70 -8.71 19.45 30.60
N GLN A 71 -7.45 19.13 30.31
CA GLN A 71 -7.06 18.20 29.26
C GLN A 71 -5.78 17.47 29.65
N TYR A 72 -5.72 16.19 29.33
CA TYR A 72 -4.49 15.40 29.40
C TYR A 72 -4.32 14.66 28.07
N ALA A 73 -3.18 14.84 27.41
CA ALA A 73 -2.83 14.13 26.19
C ALA A 73 -1.47 13.45 26.37
N GLN A 74 -1.32 12.23 25.87
CA GLN A 74 -0.03 11.55 25.81
C GLN A 74 0.15 10.82 24.50
N GLN A 75 1.40 10.63 24.12
CA GLN A 75 1.84 9.81 23.03
C GLN A 75 3.03 8.95 23.49
N ALA A 76 2.93 7.64 23.32
CA ALA A 76 4.01 6.71 23.61
C ALA A 76 4.32 5.90 22.35
N SER A 77 5.58 5.88 21.93
CA SER A 77 6.07 5.14 20.76
C SER A 77 7.21 4.23 21.17
N LEU A 78 7.02 2.92 21.00
CA LEU A 78 8.03 1.90 21.19
C LEU A 78 8.47 1.40 19.81
N SER A 79 9.75 1.55 19.49
CA SER A 79 10.33 1.04 18.24
C SER A 79 11.33 -0.06 18.54
N TYR A 80 11.19 -1.19 17.86
CA TYR A 80 12.08 -2.34 17.95
C TYR A 80 12.66 -2.70 16.59
N ASN A 81 13.98 -2.58 16.45
CA ASN A 81 14.73 -3.05 15.29
C ASN A 81 15.47 -4.33 15.67
N LEU A 82 14.99 -5.48 15.21
CA LEU A 82 15.60 -6.78 15.51
C LEU A 82 17.04 -6.81 14.96
N PRO A 83 18.08 -6.99 15.79
CA PRO A 83 19.48 -6.94 15.36
C PRO A 83 19.91 -8.24 14.65
N THR A 84 19.21 -8.59 13.57
CA THR A 84 19.43 -9.79 12.74
C THR A 84 20.87 -9.89 12.22
N GLN A 85 21.55 -8.76 12.00
CA GLN A 85 22.95 -8.68 11.61
C GLN A 85 23.92 -9.36 12.60
N LYS A 86 23.52 -9.49 13.88
CA LYS A 86 24.34 -10.19 14.88
C LYS A 86 24.23 -11.71 14.78
N ILE A 87 23.20 -12.22 14.12
CA ILE A 87 22.95 -13.65 13.94
C ILE A 87 23.41 -14.02 12.53
N PRO A 88 24.55 -14.72 12.34
CA PRO A 88 25.10 -15.00 11.01
C PRO A 88 24.16 -15.78 10.08
N LEU A 89 23.12 -16.42 10.60
CA LEU A 89 22.10 -17.09 9.78
C LEU A 89 21.01 -16.13 9.25
N LEU A 90 20.79 -14.98 9.90
CA LEU A 90 19.66 -14.06 9.64
C LEU A 90 20.07 -12.66 9.16
N ASP A 91 21.36 -12.38 8.98
CA ASP A 91 21.91 -11.10 8.49
C ASP A 91 21.31 -10.56 7.16
N TRP A 92 20.69 -11.42 6.35
CA TRP A 92 19.99 -11.13 5.10
C TRP A 92 18.55 -10.63 5.28
N THR A 93 18.08 -10.57 6.52
CA THR A 93 16.74 -10.13 6.89
C THR A 93 16.81 -8.83 7.68
N THR A 94 15.84 -7.95 7.54
CA THR A 94 15.63 -6.82 8.44
C THR A 94 14.19 -6.83 8.93
N LEU A 95 14.00 -6.68 10.24
CA LEU A 95 12.68 -6.65 10.86
C LEU A 95 12.59 -5.44 11.79
N ARG A 96 11.66 -4.55 11.48
CA ARG A 96 11.35 -3.36 12.28
C ARG A 96 9.89 -3.44 12.71
N ALA A 97 9.66 -3.42 14.01
CA ALA A 97 8.32 -3.33 14.59
C ALA A 97 8.21 -1.99 15.33
N SER A 98 7.10 -1.29 15.17
CA SER A 98 6.78 -0.11 15.97
C SER A 98 5.37 -0.20 16.54
N TYR A 99 5.24 0.30 17.75
CA TYR A 99 4.00 0.36 18.50
C TYR A 99 3.83 1.78 19.00
N SER A 100 2.87 2.51 18.43
CA SER A 100 2.56 3.89 18.82
C SER A 100 1.18 3.94 19.43
N THR A 101 1.04 4.70 20.50
CA THR A 101 -0.22 4.88 21.21
C THR A 101 -0.41 6.35 21.53
N GLN A 102 -1.65 6.79 21.44
CA GLN A 102 -2.06 8.12 21.85
C GLN A 102 -3.24 7.98 22.78
N TYR A 103 -3.26 8.75 23.85
CA TYR A 103 -4.39 8.80 24.77
C TYR A 103 -4.70 10.24 25.09
N ASN A 104 -5.99 10.58 25.10
CA ASN A 104 -6.46 11.90 25.44
C ASN A 104 -7.66 11.79 26.39
N TRP A 105 -7.61 12.56 27.47
CA TRP A 105 -8.70 12.77 28.40
C TRP A 105 -9.10 14.24 28.31
N LEU A 106 -10.37 14.51 28.10
CA LEU A 106 -10.93 15.86 28.02
C LEU A 106 -12.00 16.02 29.09
N ALA A 107 -11.84 17.04 29.94
CA ALA A 107 -12.81 17.34 30.99
C ALA A 107 -14.15 17.81 30.41
N ALA A 108 -15.24 17.40 31.04
CA ALA A 108 -16.55 17.99 30.79
C ALA A 108 -16.57 19.48 31.18
N SER A 109 -17.44 20.25 30.54
CA SER A 109 -17.76 21.61 31.01
C SER A 109 -18.28 21.56 32.45
N LEU A 110 -17.91 22.55 33.27
CA LEU A 110 -18.41 22.65 34.64
C LEU A 110 -19.94 22.79 34.71
N LEU A 111 -20.55 23.37 33.68
CA LEU A 111 -22.00 23.51 33.56
C LEU A 111 -22.71 22.17 33.31
N ALA A 112 -21.97 21.16 32.84
CA ALA A 112 -22.52 19.87 32.42
C ALA A 112 -21.66 18.71 32.93
N LYS A 113 -21.16 18.80 34.17
CA LYS A 113 -20.26 17.80 34.78
C LYS A 113 -20.87 16.40 34.81
N GLN A 114 -22.18 16.33 35.00
CA GLN A 114 -23.00 15.12 34.92
C GLN A 114 -22.90 14.37 33.60
N LEU A 115 -22.62 15.03 32.47
CA LEU A 115 -22.45 14.37 31.17
C LEU A 115 -21.15 13.58 31.06
N GLY A 116 -20.23 13.74 32.01
CA GLY A 116 -18.96 13.02 32.07
C GLY A 116 -17.89 13.52 31.08
N ASN A 117 -16.65 13.16 31.39
CA ASN A 117 -15.46 13.47 30.60
C ASN A 117 -15.39 12.57 29.35
N THR A 118 -14.54 12.91 28.40
CA THR A 118 -14.33 12.08 27.21
C THR A 118 -12.94 11.47 27.22
N LEU A 119 -12.87 10.15 27.07
CA LEU A 119 -11.64 9.42 26.84
C LEU A 119 -11.48 9.14 25.35
N SER A 120 -10.27 9.26 24.83
CA SER A 120 -9.93 8.70 23.54
C SER A 120 -8.57 8.02 23.57
N ASN A 121 -8.46 6.95 22.80
CA ASN A 121 -7.23 6.23 22.60
C ASN A 121 -7.05 5.95 21.09
N THR A 122 -5.82 6.02 20.59
CA THR A 122 -5.41 5.46 19.30
C THR A 122 -4.23 4.52 19.50
N GLN A 123 -4.17 3.44 18.73
CA GLN A 123 -3.10 2.45 18.75
C GLN A 123 -2.71 2.12 17.30
N THR A 124 -1.44 2.33 16.97
CA THR A 124 -0.85 2.01 15.66
C THR A 124 0.22 0.95 15.82
N ARG A 125 0.13 -0.12 15.04
CA ARG A 125 1.08 -1.24 15.01
C ARG A 125 1.64 -1.36 13.61
N THR A 126 2.94 -1.10 13.45
CA THR A 126 3.59 -1.22 12.15
C THR A 126 4.66 -2.30 12.20
N ILE A 127 4.63 -3.21 11.25
CA ILE A 127 5.66 -4.23 11.04
C ILE A 127 6.20 -4.04 9.62
N ASN A 128 7.49 -3.80 9.52
CA ASN A 128 8.21 -3.77 8.26
C ASN A 128 9.25 -4.88 8.27
N ALA A 129 9.11 -5.85 7.38
CA ALA A 129 10.07 -6.91 7.17
C ALA A 129 10.63 -6.82 5.75
N GLU A 130 11.95 -6.94 5.62
CA GLU A 130 12.63 -6.98 4.34
C GLU A 130 13.56 -8.20 4.32
N PHE A 131 13.41 -9.00 3.27
CA PHE A 131 14.20 -10.21 3.04
C PHE A 131 15.04 -9.98 1.79
N ASN A 132 16.35 -9.88 1.95
CA ASN A 132 17.30 -9.69 0.86
C ASN A 132 17.98 -11.03 0.53
N PHE A 133 17.35 -11.80 -0.36
CA PHE A 133 17.85 -13.11 -0.75
C PHE A 133 19.17 -13.04 -1.52
N ASP A 134 19.51 -11.93 -2.16
CA ASP A 134 20.85 -11.76 -2.75
C ASP A 134 21.95 -11.88 -1.68
N GLN A 135 21.74 -11.32 -0.48
CA GLN A 135 22.69 -11.50 0.62
C GLN A 135 22.73 -12.96 1.09
N LEU A 136 21.57 -13.64 1.18
CA LEU A 136 21.49 -15.06 1.55
C LEU A 136 22.27 -15.94 0.58
N TYR A 137 22.01 -15.81 -0.73
CA TYR A 137 22.66 -16.60 -1.76
C TYR A 137 24.16 -16.28 -1.86
N ASN A 138 24.53 -15.02 -1.67
CA ASN A 138 25.94 -14.61 -1.66
C ASN A 138 26.75 -15.26 -0.53
N LYS A 139 26.14 -15.86 0.50
CA LYS A 139 26.89 -16.65 1.51
C LYS A 139 27.52 -17.90 0.91
N SER A 140 26.86 -18.53 -0.06
CA SER A 140 27.42 -19.68 -0.77
C SER A 140 28.34 -19.19 -1.89
N ARG A 141 29.59 -19.67 -1.91
CA ARG A 141 30.56 -19.34 -2.98
C ARG A 141 30.05 -19.74 -4.36
N PHE A 142 29.35 -20.87 -4.45
CA PHE A 142 28.79 -21.37 -5.69
C PHE A 142 27.65 -20.48 -6.19
N LEU A 143 26.67 -20.16 -5.32
CA LEU A 143 25.53 -19.30 -5.70
C LEU A 143 25.97 -17.87 -5.99
N ARG A 144 27.00 -17.35 -5.30
CA ARG A 144 27.63 -16.07 -5.64
C ARG A 144 28.19 -16.09 -7.06
N ALA A 145 28.92 -17.15 -7.43
CA ALA A 145 29.48 -17.30 -8.77
C ALA A 145 28.41 -17.44 -9.87
N VAL A 146 27.23 -17.99 -9.54
CA VAL A 146 26.07 -18.04 -10.42
C VAL A 146 25.54 -16.63 -10.72
N GLY A 147 25.37 -15.80 -9.68
CA GLY A 147 24.82 -14.44 -9.80
C GLY A 147 25.79 -13.38 -10.32
N THR A 148 27.10 -13.61 -10.25
CA THR A 148 28.11 -12.65 -10.74
C THR A 148 28.20 -12.73 -12.26
N ALA A 149 28.06 -11.61 -12.99
CA ALA A 149 28.15 -11.60 -14.45
C ALA A 149 29.47 -12.25 -14.92
N PRO A 150 29.47 -13.03 -16.02
CA PRO A 150 30.72 -13.48 -16.61
C PRO A 150 31.50 -12.22 -17.01
N THR A 151 32.72 -12.08 -16.52
CA THR A 151 33.64 -11.06 -17.02
C THR A 151 33.86 -11.34 -18.50
N ASN A 152 33.17 -10.61 -19.37
CA ASN A 152 33.46 -10.59 -20.80
C ASN A 152 34.81 -9.90 -20.98
N ASN A 153 35.90 -10.64 -20.77
CA ASN A 153 37.20 -10.28 -21.30
C ASN A 153 37.18 -10.50 -22.81
N ARG A 154 36.56 -9.58 -23.55
CA ARG A 154 36.75 -9.45 -25.00
C ARG A 154 36.71 -7.98 -25.42
N ARG A 155 37.89 -7.37 -25.41
CA ARG A 155 38.45 -6.55 -26.49
C ARG A 155 39.97 -6.58 -26.38
N ASP A 156 40.58 -7.61 -26.97
CA ASP A 156 41.84 -7.44 -27.69
C ASP A 156 41.54 -7.77 -29.14
N THR A 157 41.40 -6.72 -29.94
CA THR A 157 41.42 -6.79 -31.40
C THR A 157 42.86 -6.72 -31.86
N ALA A 158 43.45 -7.87 -32.17
CA ALA A 158 44.38 -8.11 -33.29
C ALA A 158 44.87 -9.56 -33.19
N GLY A 159 44.80 -10.29 -34.30
CA GLY A 159 45.03 -11.73 -34.35
C GLY A 159 46.40 -12.17 -33.82
N VAL A 160 46.40 -12.85 -32.68
CA VAL A 160 47.36 -13.91 -32.33
C VAL A 160 46.58 -14.98 -31.58
N LYS A 161 46.51 -16.20 -32.13
CA LYS A 161 46.00 -17.37 -31.41
C LYS A 161 46.92 -17.64 -30.21
N ALA A 162 46.55 -17.20 -29.02
CA ALA A 162 47.17 -17.68 -27.79
C ALA A 162 46.67 -19.13 -27.51
N PRO A 163 47.56 -20.07 -27.16
CA PRO A 163 47.16 -21.43 -26.82
C PRO A 163 46.30 -21.47 -25.55
N PRO A 164 45.51 -22.53 -25.34
CA PRO A 164 44.56 -22.61 -24.24
C PRO A 164 45.28 -22.45 -22.90
N LYS A 165 44.77 -21.53 -22.07
CA LYS A 165 45.25 -21.32 -20.70
C LYS A 165 45.03 -22.60 -19.90
N THR A 166 46.04 -23.46 -19.89
CA THR A 166 46.28 -24.39 -18.79
C THR A 166 46.20 -23.56 -17.51
N VAL A 167 45.46 -24.02 -16.51
CA VAL A 167 45.36 -23.38 -15.20
C VAL A 167 46.78 -23.22 -14.66
N GLU A 168 47.39 -22.05 -14.86
CA GLU A 168 48.68 -21.71 -14.28
C GLU A 168 48.45 -21.70 -12.78
N GLN A 169 48.93 -22.77 -12.14
CA GLN A 169 49.22 -22.71 -10.72
C GLN A 169 50.11 -21.48 -10.53
N PRO A 170 49.79 -20.57 -9.60
CA PRO A 170 50.62 -19.40 -9.37
C PRO A 170 52.07 -19.86 -9.19
N PRO A 171 53.05 -19.13 -9.75
CA PRO A 171 54.43 -19.57 -9.77
C PRO A 171 54.84 -19.93 -8.35
N LYS A 172 55.33 -21.16 -8.14
CA LYS A 172 55.91 -21.54 -6.86
C LYS A 172 57.12 -20.63 -6.66
N THR A 173 56.97 -19.56 -5.90
CA THR A 173 58.06 -18.69 -5.48
C THR A 173 58.98 -19.56 -4.62
N LYS A 174 60.06 -20.06 -5.24
CA LYS A 174 61.03 -20.92 -4.54
C LYS A 174 61.83 -20.01 -3.61
N PHE A 175 61.45 -19.94 -2.33
CA PHE A 175 62.28 -19.30 -1.31
C PHE A 175 63.45 -20.23 -0.95
N GLY A 176 64.40 -20.40 -1.88
CA GLY A 176 65.64 -21.13 -1.65
C GLY A 176 66.79 -20.16 -1.42
N ILE A 177 67.70 -20.47 -0.48
CA ILE A 177 69.02 -19.81 -0.44
C ILE A 177 69.84 -20.43 -1.59
N PRO A 178 70.41 -19.63 -2.52
CA PRO A 178 71.31 -20.14 -3.55
C PRO A 178 72.48 -20.92 -2.94
N ASP A 179 72.90 -22.02 -3.55
CA ASP A 179 73.92 -22.90 -2.95
C ASP A 179 75.28 -22.20 -2.76
N SER A 180 75.56 -21.15 -3.54
CA SER A 180 76.74 -20.28 -3.39
C SER A 180 76.77 -19.46 -2.10
N LEU A 181 75.61 -19.12 -1.53
CA LEU A 181 75.47 -18.38 -0.27
C LEU A 181 75.45 -19.32 0.96
N LYS A 182 74.99 -20.57 0.78
CA LYS A 182 75.03 -21.59 1.85
C LYS A 182 76.46 -21.98 2.23
N ALA A 183 77.37 -22.01 1.25
CA ALA A 183 78.78 -22.38 1.46
C ALA A 183 79.59 -21.35 2.27
N LYS A 184 79.11 -20.10 2.37
CA LYS A 184 79.80 -18.99 3.07
C LYS A 184 79.19 -18.60 4.42
N MET A 185 78.11 -19.24 4.86
CA MET A 185 77.37 -18.90 6.08
C MET A 185 77.68 -19.84 7.26
N SER A 186 77.75 -19.30 8.49
CA SER A 186 77.86 -20.12 9.70
C SER A 186 76.57 -20.94 9.95
N ARG A 187 76.68 -22.13 10.58
CA ARG A 187 75.53 -23.02 10.90
C ARG A 187 74.37 -22.28 11.60
N LYS A 188 74.65 -21.27 12.44
CA LYS A 188 73.63 -20.45 13.12
C LYS A 188 72.91 -19.48 12.16
N GLU A 189 73.62 -18.85 11.23
CA GLU A 189 73.06 -17.92 10.25
C GLU A 189 72.19 -18.64 9.23
N LEU A 190 72.64 -19.81 8.79
CA LEU A 190 71.90 -20.69 7.87
C LEU A 190 70.57 -21.14 8.51
N LYS A 191 70.56 -21.42 9.82
CA LYS A 191 69.35 -21.75 10.59
C LYS A 191 68.39 -20.56 10.74
N LYS A 192 68.91 -19.33 10.85
CA LYS A 192 68.11 -18.08 10.92
C LYS A 192 67.49 -17.74 9.57
N ALA A 193 68.28 -17.79 8.49
CA ALA A 193 67.82 -17.58 7.12
C ALA A 193 66.76 -18.62 6.69
N MET A 194 66.95 -19.91 7.02
CA MET A 194 65.92 -20.94 6.80
C MET A 194 64.62 -20.68 7.61
N ARG A 195 64.70 -20.12 8.81
CA ARG A 195 63.51 -19.74 9.61
C ARG A 195 62.75 -18.58 8.96
N GLU A 196 63.43 -17.57 8.43
CA GLU A 196 62.80 -16.45 7.72
C GLU A 196 62.15 -16.87 6.40
N ILE A 197 62.82 -17.75 5.65
CA ILE A 197 62.27 -18.38 4.45
C ILE A 197 60.99 -19.15 4.77
N ARG A 198 60.99 -19.97 5.82
CA ARG A 198 59.78 -20.69 6.27
C ARG A 198 58.66 -19.75 6.71
N LYS A 199 58.97 -18.57 7.27
CA LYS A 199 57.96 -17.54 7.59
C LYS A 199 57.37 -16.94 6.32
N LYS A 200 58.22 -16.54 5.35
CA LYS A 200 57.78 -15.99 4.06
C LYS A 200 56.94 -16.99 3.25
N GLU A 201 57.33 -18.26 3.23
CA GLU A 201 56.53 -19.34 2.61
C GLU A 201 55.15 -19.51 3.28
N ARG A 202 55.08 -19.40 4.62
CA ARG A 202 53.81 -19.50 5.35
C ARG A 202 52.92 -18.29 5.08
N GLU A 203 53.48 -17.09 5.02
CA GLU A 203 52.76 -15.86 4.67
C GLU A 203 52.26 -15.88 3.24
N GLU A 204 53.08 -16.31 2.29
CA GLU A 204 52.68 -16.42 0.89
C GLU A 204 51.62 -17.52 0.71
N ARG A 205 51.76 -18.69 1.33
CA ARG A 205 50.71 -19.72 1.33
C ARG A 205 49.40 -19.22 1.94
N ARG A 206 49.45 -18.36 2.97
CA ARG A 206 48.27 -17.70 3.54
C ARG A 206 47.65 -16.72 2.53
N ARG A 207 48.45 -15.83 1.92
CA ARG A 207 48.02 -14.91 0.85
C ARG A 207 47.41 -15.64 -0.34
N LEU A 208 48.01 -16.75 -0.77
CA LEU A 208 47.54 -17.55 -1.91
C LEU A 208 46.23 -18.29 -1.59
N LYS A 209 46.07 -18.76 -0.35
CA LYS A 209 44.79 -19.30 0.14
C LYS A 209 43.72 -18.22 0.23
N GLU A 210 44.06 -17.00 0.64
CA GLU A 210 43.16 -15.84 0.66
C GLU A 210 42.76 -15.41 -0.76
N GLN A 211 43.71 -15.36 -1.69
CA GLN A 211 43.46 -15.10 -3.12
C GLN A 211 42.55 -16.17 -3.74
N ARG A 212 42.81 -17.47 -3.47
CA ARG A 212 41.94 -18.57 -3.90
C ARG A 212 40.55 -18.57 -3.24
N LYS A 213 40.44 -18.02 -2.03
CA LYS A 213 39.15 -17.82 -1.34
C LYS A 213 38.33 -16.71 -2.01
N ASN A 214 39.00 -15.70 -2.56
CA ASN A 214 38.38 -14.59 -3.28
C ASN A 214 38.06 -14.90 -4.76
N GLN A 215 38.77 -15.84 -5.39
CA GLN A 215 38.45 -16.32 -6.73
C GLN A 215 37.17 -17.18 -6.73
N LEU A 216 36.21 -16.80 -7.56
CA LEU A 216 34.94 -17.50 -7.74
C LEU A 216 35.14 -18.73 -8.65
N PRO A 217 34.47 -19.87 -8.39
CA PRO A 217 34.52 -21.01 -9.30
C PRO A 217 33.97 -20.64 -10.67
N GLU A 218 34.61 -21.10 -11.75
CA GLU A 218 34.06 -21.01 -13.09
C GLU A 218 32.90 -22.01 -13.23
N ILE A 219 31.71 -21.49 -13.53
CA ILE A 219 30.48 -22.28 -13.65
C ILE A 219 30.06 -22.27 -15.13
N GLY A 220 29.87 -23.46 -15.70
CA GLY A 220 29.36 -23.64 -17.06
C GLY A 220 27.98 -23.01 -17.27
N GLY A 221 27.66 -22.63 -18.51
CA GLY A 221 26.45 -21.87 -18.85
C GLY A 221 25.13 -22.51 -18.38
N ALA A 222 24.97 -23.83 -18.54
CA ALA A 222 23.77 -24.56 -18.13
C ALA A 222 23.58 -24.58 -16.60
N VAL A 223 24.66 -24.83 -15.85
CA VAL A 223 24.63 -24.84 -14.38
C VAL A 223 24.31 -23.45 -13.83
N ARG A 224 24.83 -22.40 -14.49
CA ARG A 224 24.51 -21.01 -14.16
C ARG A 224 23.05 -20.67 -14.44
N ALA A 225 22.48 -21.12 -15.56
CA ALA A 225 21.07 -20.91 -15.88
C ALA A 225 20.16 -21.57 -14.83
N ALA A 226 20.41 -22.84 -14.50
CA ALA A 226 19.66 -23.54 -13.44
C ALA A 226 19.83 -22.86 -12.07
N GLY A 227 21.06 -22.43 -11.74
CA GLY A 227 21.31 -21.69 -10.51
C GLY A 227 20.61 -20.34 -10.44
N ASN A 228 20.46 -19.63 -11.56
CA ASN A 228 19.73 -18.36 -11.61
C ASN A 228 18.23 -18.57 -11.40
N LEU A 229 17.66 -19.69 -11.87
CA LEU A 229 16.26 -20.03 -11.60
C LEU A 229 16.04 -20.33 -10.11
N VAL A 230 16.96 -21.06 -9.47
CA VAL A 230 16.88 -21.33 -8.02
C VAL A 230 17.08 -20.05 -7.19
N THR A 231 17.91 -19.13 -7.68
CA THR A 231 18.19 -17.83 -7.03
C THR A 231 17.37 -16.68 -7.61
N ALA A 232 16.23 -17.01 -8.23
CA ALA A 232 15.39 -16.05 -8.93
C ALA A 232 14.78 -15.04 -7.96
N LEU A 233 14.29 -15.47 -6.80
CA LEU A 233 13.73 -14.57 -5.81
C LEU A 233 14.84 -13.71 -5.20
N LYS A 234 14.81 -12.40 -5.44
CA LYS A 234 15.85 -11.44 -5.03
C LYS A 234 15.52 -10.75 -3.72
N ARG A 235 14.31 -10.21 -3.63
CA ARG A 235 13.88 -9.40 -2.48
C ARG A 235 12.42 -9.63 -2.18
N VAL A 236 12.04 -9.59 -0.91
CA VAL A 236 10.65 -9.55 -0.45
C VAL A 236 10.52 -8.46 0.61
N GLY A 237 9.64 -7.50 0.39
CA GLY A 237 9.24 -6.50 1.36
C GLY A 237 7.83 -6.79 1.87
N ILE A 238 7.64 -6.77 3.18
CA ILE A 238 6.33 -6.91 3.82
C ILE A 238 6.13 -5.68 4.70
N GLN A 239 5.06 -4.95 4.44
CA GLN A 239 4.60 -3.86 5.27
C GLN A 239 3.19 -4.17 5.77
N TYR A 240 3.04 -4.26 7.08
CA TYR A 240 1.78 -4.49 7.75
C TYR A 240 1.52 -3.36 8.74
N ASN A 241 0.38 -2.68 8.60
CA ASN A 241 -0.05 -1.62 9.48
C ASN A 241 -1.46 -1.94 10.01
N GLU A 242 -1.63 -1.87 11.34
CA GLU A 242 -2.92 -1.86 12.00
C GLU A 242 -3.10 -0.57 12.80
N ASP A 243 -4.17 0.15 12.53
CA ASP A 243 -4.57 1.35 13.25
C ASP A 243 -5.91 1.09 13.95
N PHE A 244 -5.94 1.35 15.25
CA PHE A 244 -7.15 1.30 16.07
C PHE A 244 -7.40 2.66 16.69
N GLY A 245 -8.66 2.96 17.00
CA GLY A 245 -8.96 4.04 17.92
C GLY A 245 -10.32 3.85 18.57
N THR A 246 -10.46 4.39 19.77
CA THR A 246 -11.70 4.40 20.54
C THR A 246 -11.91 5.78 21.12
N MET A 247 -13.15 6.27 21.08
CA MET A 247 -13.63 7.43 21.81
C MET A 247 -14.77 6.96 22.71
N LEU A 248 -14.63 7.20 24.00
CA LEU A 248 -15.56 6.83 25.06
C LEU A 248 -15.98 8.10 25.81
N PRO A 249 -17.12 8.71 25.43
CA PRO A 249 -17.70 9.82 26.17
C PRO A 249 -18.37 9.33 27.46
N GLY A 250 -18.65 10.25 28.40
CA GLY A 250 -19.39 9.92 29.61
C GLY A 250 -18.55 9.44 30.79
N TYR A 251 -17.22 9.47 30.71
CA TYR A 251 -16.34 8.99 31.78
C TYR A 251 -16.37 9.88 33.04
N MET A 252 -16.77 9.34 34.18
CA MET A 252 -17.06 10.15 35.39
C MET A 252 -15.85 10.45 36.28
N ASP A 253 -14.75 9.72 36.14
CA ASP A 253 -13.57 9.89 36.98
C ASP A 253 -12.57 10.91 36.36
N SER A 254 -11.70 11.43 37.21
CA SER A 254 -10.65 12.39 36.87
C SER A 254 -9.40 11.70 36.29
N THR A 255 -8.54 12.49 35.65
CA THR A 255 -7.17 12.07 35.32
C THR A 255 -6.18 12.82 36.20
N ARG A 256 -5.06 12.18 36.58
CA ARG A 256 -3.99 12.82 37.37
C ARG A 256 -2.63 12.61 36.73
N ILE A 257 -1.92 11.58 37.16
CA ILE A 257 -0.53 11.33 36.78
C ILE A 257 -0.55 10.26 35.69
N LEU A 258 0.19 10.51 34.59
CA LEU A 258 0.30 9.58 33.46
C LEU A 258 -1.06 9.13 32.89
N GLY A 259 -2.05 10.04 32.91
CA GLY A 259 -3.38 9.78 32.35
C GLY A 259 -4.33 9.00 33.24
N ALA A 260 -3.86 8.43 34.35
CA ALA A 260 -4.63 7.62 35.29
C ALA A 260 -4.93 8.37 36.60
N ASN A 261 -6.02 7.99 37.27
CA ASN A 261 -6.25 8.33 38.66
C ASN A 261 -5.61 7.27 39.57
N ILE A 262 -4.39 7.55 40.06
CA ILE A 262 -3.61 6.60 40.88
C ILE A 262 -4.39 6.06 42.11
N LYS A 263 -5.35 6.82 42.66
CA LYS A 263 -6.13 6.38 43.82
C LYS A 263 -6.99 5.14 43.53
N ASN A 264 -7.55 5.08 42.32
CA ASN A 264 -8.55 4.08 41.95
C ASN A 264 -8.12 3.23 40.74
N GLY A 265 -7.02 3.59 40.07
CA GLY A 265 -6.49 2.89 38.90
C GLY A 265 -7.22 3.15 37.58
N ASN A 266 -8.24 4.02 37.56
CA ASN A 266 -9.06 4.27 36.38
C ASN A 266 -8.40 5.27 35.39
N PRO A 267 -8.69 5.19 34.08
CA PRO A 267 -9.48 4.14 33.42
C PRO A 267 -8.76 2.79 33.31
N GLY A 268 -7.44 2.77 33.48
CA GLY A 268 -6.59 1.60 33.38
C GLY A 268 -5.39 1.90 32.49
N PHE A 269 -4.20 1.42 32.86
CA PHE A 269 -2.99 1.63 32.04
C PHE A 269 -3.09 0.93 30.68
N ASP A 270 -3.84 -0.17 30.60
CA ASP A 270 -4.17 -0.85 29.36
C ASP A 270 -4.87 0.10 28.37
N PHE A 271 -5.96 0.75 28.79
CA PHE A 271 -6.69 1.71 27.95
C PHE A 271 -5.83 2.94 27.62
N ILE A 272 -5.02 3.42 28.57
CA ILE A 272 -4.11 4.55 28.37
C ILE A 272 -3.01 4.20 27.33
N PHE A 273 -2.54 2.95 27.29
CA PHE A 273 -1.51 2.47 26.38
C PHE A 273 -2.05 1.66 25.20
N GLY A 274 -3.28 1.91 24.74
CA GLY A 274 -3.72 1.43 23.42
C GLY A 274 -4.74 0.32 23.41
N TYR A 275 -5.17 -0.21 24.56
CA TYR A 275 -6.19 -1.26 24.59
C TYR A 275 -7.51 -0.75 24.02
N GLN A 276 -8.10 -1.54 23.12
CA GLN A 276 -9.38 -1.23 22.50
C GLN A 276 -10.47 -2.01 23.22
N PRO A 277 -11.39 -1.33 23.92
CA PRO A 277 -12.36 -2.00 24.76
C PRO A 277 -13.38 -2.77 23.93
N ASP A 278 -13.70 -3.98 24.37
CA ASP A 278 -14.82 -4.75 23.85
C ASP A 278 -16.11 -4.41 24.62
N THR A 279 -17.23 -4.97 24.19
CA THR A 279 -18.53 -4.79 24.85
C THR A 279 -18.48 -5.14 26.33
N ASN A 280 -17.80 -6.23 26.70
CA ASN A 280 -17.71 -6.67 28.09
C ASN A 280 -16.90 -5.69 28.95
N TRP A 281 -15.83 -5.10 28.41
CA TRP A 281 -15.07 -4.06 29.10
C TRP A 281 -15.92 -2.81 29.34
N ILE A 282 -16.67 -2.34 28.34
CA ILE A 282 -17.54 -1.16 28.46
C ILE A 282 -18.65 -1.39 29.48
N ASN A 283 -19.31 -2.55 29.43
CA ASN A 283 -20.36 -2.92 30.38
C ASN A 283 -19.83 -2.90 31.82
N ARG A 284 -18.70 -3.56 32.08
CA ARG A 284 -18.04 -3.53 33.41
C ARG A 284 -17.66 -2.12 33.86
N PHE A 285 -17.29 -1.25 32.92
CA PHE A 285 -17.02 0.16 33.20
C PHE A 285 -18.27 0.90 33.67
N GLY A 286 -19.39 0.67 33.01
CA GLY A 286 -20.70 1.19 33.40
C GLY A 286 -21.18 0.65 34.75
N ASP A 287 -21.03 -0.66 34.99
CA ASP A 287 -21.44 -1.32 36.23
C ASP A 287 -20.69 -0.76 37.46
N ARG A 288 -19.42 -0.38 37.28
CA ARG A 288 -18.60 0.28 38.31
C ARG A 288 -18.97 1.75 38.55
N GLY A 289 -19.94 2.30 37.83
CA GLY A 289 -20.34 3.71 37.92
C GLY A 289 -19.33 4.67 37.31
N LEU A 290 -18.46 4.20 36.42
CA LEU A 290 -17.45 5.04 35.75
C LEU A 290 -17.98 5.75 34.50
N LEU A 291 -19.21 5.46 34.11
CA LEU A 291 -19.91 6.11 32.99
C LEU A 291 -21.14 6.87 33.50
N SER A 292 -21.42 8.00 32.85
CA SER A 292 -22.54 8.87 33.18
C SER A 292 -23.87 8.13 33.02
N ARG A 293 -24.76 8.36 33.97
CA ARG A 293 -26.15 7.89 33.96
C ARG A 293 -27.15 9.00 33.62
N ASP A 294 -26.66 10.15 33.17
CA ASP A 294 -27.53 11.29 32.85
C ASP A 294 -28.35 10.99 31.57
N SER A 295 -29.67 11.23 31.64
CA SER A 295 -30.59 11.05 30.51
C SER A 295 -30.32 12.00 29.33
N LEU A 296 -29.46 13.00 29.48
CA LEU A 296 -29.08 13.94 28.42
C LEU A 296 -27.83 13.48 27.63
N VAL A 297 -27.20 12.36 27.99
CA VAL A 297 -26.08 11.81 27.22
C VAL A 297 -26.56 11.41 25.81
N SER A 298 -25.96 12.06 24.81
CA SER A 298 -26.20 11.81 23.37
C SER A 298 -24.92 11.49 22.60
N ALA A 299 -23.75 11.67 23.22
CA ALA A 299 -22.47 11.37 22.61
C ALA A 299 -22.30 9.85 22.46
N MET A 300 -21.94 9.42 21.26
CA MET A 300 -21.77 8.00 20.94
C MET A 300 -20.36 7.52 21.26
N ILE A 301 -20.27 6.26 21.72
CA ILE A 301 -19.01 5.52 21.72
C ILE A 301 -18.65 5.28 20.26
N GLN A 302 -17.42 5.59 19.88
CA GLN A 302 -16.93 5.41 18.52
C GLN A 302 -15.65 4.59 18.53
N GLN A 303 -15.54 3.61 17.64
CA GLN A 303 -14.33 2.81 17.49
C GLN A 303 -13.97 2.67 16.02
N ARG A 304 -12.69 2.79 15.69
CA ARG A 304 -12.17 2.64 14.34
C ARG A 304 -11.12 1.55 14.29
N TYR A 305 -11.08 0.84 13.18
CA TYR A 305 -10.04 -0.13 12.83
C TYR A 305 -9.67 0.04 11.36
N SER A 306 -8.37 0.03 11.06
CA SER A 306 -7.84 0.02 9.70
C SER A 306 -6.66 -0.96 9.64
N GLU A 307 -6.72 -1.90 8.71
CA GLU A 307 -5.67 -2.87 8.37
C GLU A 307 -5.13 -2.54 6.99
N ARG A 308 -3.80 -2.51 6.82
CA ARG A 308 -3.14 -2.45 5.51
C ARG A 308 -2.00 -3.46 5.47
N LEU A 309 -2.02 -4.33 4.47
CA LEU A 309 -0.95 -5.25 4.13
C LEU A 309 -0.48 -4.94 2.71
N ASN A 310 0.80 -4.64 2.55
CA ASN A 310 1.49 -4.54 1.29
C ASN A 310 2.64 -5.54 1.28
N VAL A 311 2.68 -6.42 0.28
CA VAL A 311 3.79 -7.36 0.07
C VAL A 311 4.33 -7.18 -1.32
N THR A 312 5.60 -6.82 -1.42
CA THR A 312 6.33 -6.68 -2.68
C THR A 312 7.36 -7.78 -2.79
N ALA A 313 7.53 -8.37 -3.97
CA ALA A 313 8.56 -9.35 -4.23
C ALA A 313 9.21 -9.09 -5.59
N GLN A 314 10.53 -9.16 -5.65
CA GLN A 314 11.27 -9.04 -6.90
C GLN A 314 11.88 -10.39 -7.26
N VAL A 315 11.58 -10.86 -8.47
CA VAL A 315 12.05 -12.14 -9.01
C VAL A 315 12.81 -11.87 -10.31
N SER A 316 14.05 -12.34 -10.42
CA SER A 316 14.89 -12.26 -11.61
C SER A 316 15.41 -13.66 -11.97
N PRO A 317 14.62 -14.46 -12.74
CA PRO A 317 14.96 -15.84 -13.07
C PRO A 317 16.19 -15.99 -13.96
N PHE A 318 16.46 -14.98 -14.78
CA PHE A 318 17.66 -14.88 -15.61
C PHE A 318 18.06 -13.42 -15.76
N ARG A 319 19.30 -13.18 -16.20
CA ARG A 319 19.85 -11.83 -16.33
C ARG A 319 18.96 -10.99 -17.25
N ASP A 320 18.79 -9.72 -16.90
CA ASP A 320 18.05 -8.73 -17.66
C ASP A 320 16.51 -8.95 -17.71
N LEU A 321 15.96 -10.00 -17.06
CA LEU A 321 14.53 -10.16 -16.77
C LEU A 321 14.26 -9.87 -15.30
N THR A 322 13.34 -8.95 -15.02
CA THR A 322 12.84 -8.64 -13.68
C THR A 322 11.32 -8.75 -13.65
N ILE A 323 10.80 -9.44 -12.63
CA ILE A 323 9.38 -9.60 -12.35
C ILE A 323 9.14 -9.03 -10.96
N ASP A 324 8.46 -7.89 -10.88
CA ASP A 324 8.04 -7.29 -9.64
C ASP A 324 6.59 -7.73 -9.36
N LEU A 325 6.38 -8.37 -8.21
CA LEU A 325 5.09 -8.83 -7.73
C LEU A 325 4.62 -7.93 -6.60
N ASN A 326 3.34 -7.58 -6.59
CA ASN A 326 2.73 -6.79 -5.52
C ASN A 326 1.40 -7.41 -5.04
N LEU A 327 1.22 -7.49 -3.72
CA LEU A 327 -0.01 -7.91 -3.06
C LEU A 327 -0.47 -6.78 -2.15
N ASP A 328 -1.71 -6.37 -2.30
CA ASP A 328 -2.31 -5.31 -1.49
C ASP A 328 -3.58 -5.81 -0.84
N LYS A 329 -3.76 -5.48 0.44
CA LYS A 329 -5.03 -5.68 1.15
C LYS A 329 -5.24 -4.53 2.11
N SER A 330 -6.39 -3.90 2.04
CA SER A 330 -6.83 -2.90 3.00
C SER A 330 -8.24 -3.18 3.49
N PHE A 331 -8.47 -2.96 4.77
CA PHE A 331 -9.78 -3.12 5.38
C PHE A 331 -9.95 -2.04 6.42
N SER A 332 -11.11 -1.38 6.41
CA SER A 332 -11.44 -0.41 7.44
C SER A 332 -12.83 -0.69 8.00
N LYS A 333 -13.01 -0.43 9.30
CA LYS A 333 -14.29 -0.55 9.97
C LYS A 333 -14.41 0.50 11.07
N GLN A 334 -15.51 1.23 11.03
CA GLN A 334 -15.99 2.11 12.07
C GLN A 334 -17.16 1.43 12.78
N TYR A 335 -17.19 1.55 14.10
CA TYR A 335 -18.29 1.16 14.96
C TYR A 335 -18.74 2.38 15.75
N SER A 336 -20.05 2.51 15.93
CA SER A 336 -20.65 3.54 16.76
C SER A 336 -21.86 2.98 17.48
N GLU A 337 -22.03 3.40 18.74
CA GLU A 337 -23.23 3.08 19.50
C GLU A 337 -23.51 4.15 20.54
N LEU A 338 -24.78 4.28 20.93
CA LEU A 338 -25.15 5.08 22.08
C LEU A 338 -25.21 4.17 23.30
N TYR A 339 -24.45 4.49 24.34
CA TYR A 339 -24.51 3.78 25.62
C TYR A 339 -25.07 4.72 26.69
N LYS A 340 -26.28 4.44 27.15
CA LYS A 340 -27.09 5.41 27.92
C LYS A 340 -27.94 4.70 28.96
N ASP A 341 -28.19 5.38 30.07
CA ASP A 341 -29.10 4.89 31.09
C ASP A 341 -30.56 5.12 30.65
N THR A 342 -31.32 4.02 30.52
CA THR A 342 -32.74 4.02 30.16
C THR A 342 -33.65 3.75 31.35
N SER A 343 -33.11 3.66 32.57
CA SER A 343 -33.88 3.35 33.79
C SER A 343 -35.07 4.29 34.03
N ALA A 344 -35.00 5.53 33.56
CA ALA A 344 -36.12 6.49 33.58
C ALA A 344 -37.35 6.05 32.77
N PHE A 345 -37.21 5.10 31.84
CA PHE A 345 -38.26 4.59 30.96
C PHE A 345 -38.58 3.11 31.20
N ASP A 346 -37.56 2.27 31.42
CA ASP A 346 -37.70 0.81 31.42
C ASP A 346 -37.06 0.08 32.63
N ASN A 347 -36.46 0.83 33.57
CA ASN A 347 -35.75 0.31 34.74
C ASN A 347 -34.62 -0.71 34.41
N VAL A 348 -34.05 -0.67 33.20
CA VAL A 348 -32.98 -1.60 32.76
C VAL A 348 -31.57 -1.09 33.10
N GLY A 349 -31.41 0.22 33.31
CA GLY A 349 -30.12 0.85 33.60
C GLY A 349 -29.35 1.23 32.34
N LEU A 350 -28.01 1.10 32.35
CA LEU A 350 -27.17 1.39 31.18
C LEU A 350 -27.40 0.35 30.08
N THR A 351 -27.89 0.82 28.92
CA THR A 351 -28.20 -0.01 27.76
C THR A 351 -27.45 0.48 26.51
N ARG A 352 -27.19 -0.47 25.59
CA ARG A 352 -26.56 -0.21 24.29
C ARG A 352 -27.66 -0.03 23.24
N LEU A 353 -27.70 1.15 22.64
CA LEU A 353 -28.73 1.55 21.70
C LEU A 353 -28.12 1.79 20.32
N SER A 354 -28.82 1.31 19.29
CA SER A 354 -28.50 1.50 17.87
C SER A 354 -27.02 1.21 17.51
N PRO A 355 -26.48 0.01 17.82
CA PRO A 355 -25.15 -0.35 17.39
C PRO A 355 -25.06 -0.37 15.87
N TYR A 356 -24.11 0.39 15.33
CA TYR A 356 -23.92 0.55 13.90
C TYR A 356 -22.45 0.33 13.55
N ALA A 357 -22.18 -0.53 12.56
CA ALA A 357 -20.84 -0.68 12.02
C ALA A 357 -20.84 -0.45 10.51
N ALA A 358 -19.86 0.31 10.02
CA ALA A 358 -19.67 0.54 8.60
C ALA A 358 -18.19 0.53 8.24
N GLY A 359 -17.85 0.28 6.99
CA GLY A 359 -16.45 0.18 6.59
C GLY A 359 -16.24 0.05 5.10
N SER A 360 -14.99 -0.19 4.71
CA SER A 360 -14.59 -0.43 3.32
C SER A 360 -13.55 -1.53 3.23
N PHE A 361 -13.43 -2.14 2.06
CA PHE A 361 -12.51 -3.25 1.81
C PHE A 361 -11.90 -3.11 0.42
N SER A 362 -10.60 -3.39 0.30
CA SER A 362 -9.88 -3.45 -0.96
C SER A 362 -8.86 -4.57 -0.93
N VAL A 363 -8.74 -5.33 -2.00
CA VAL A 363 -7.79 -6.44 -2.07
C VAL A 363 -7.32 -6.63 -3.51
N SER A 364 -6.02 -6.87 -3.68
CA SER A 364 -5.46 -7.24 -4.97
C SER A 364 -6.10 -8.54 -5.45
N TYR A 365 -6.65 -8.51 -6.65
CA TYR A 365 -7.47 -9.59 -7.20
C TYR A 365 -6.96 -9.98 -8.58
N ILE A 366 -7.47 -11.08 -9.14
CA ILE A 366 -7.13 -11.51 -10.50
C ILE A 366 -8.43 -11.89 -11.21
N SER A 367 -8.70 -11.23 -12.34
CA SER A 367 -9.90 -11.43 -13.18
C SER A 367 -9.65 -11.33 -14.69
N TYR A 368 -8.40 -11.23 -15.14
CA TYR A 368 -8.06 -10.97 -16.56
C TYR A 368 -8.57 -12.04 -17.53
N GLN A 369 -8.86 -13.25 -17.04
CA GLN A 369 -9.27 -14.39 -17.88
C GLN A 369 -10.54 -14.07 -18.68
N THR A 370 -11.40 -13.20 -18.16
CA THR A 370 -12.65 -12.78 -18.80
C THR A 370 -12.53 -11.45 -19.56
N MET A 371 -11.37 -10.78 -19.49
CA MET A 371 -11.17 -9.44 -20.08
C MET A 371 -10.98 -9.46 -21.60
N PHE A 372 -10.53 -10.60 -22.15
CA PHE A 372 -10.26 -10.79 -23.57
C PHE A 372 -11.45 -11.36 -24.37
N THR A 373 -12.59 -11.58 -23.72
CA THR A 373 -13.82 -11.98 -24.41
C THR A 373 -14.35 -10.85 -25.29
N LYS A 374 -15.10 -11.21 -26.33
CA LYS A 374 -15.75 -10.23 -27.22
C LYS A 374 -16.65 -9.30 -26.40
N PHE A 375 -16.61 -8.02 -26.72
CA PHE A 375 -17.38 -6.99 -26.03
C PHE A 375 -18.22 -6.22 -27.02
N ASP A 376 -19.53 -6.23 -26.79
CA ASP A 376 -20.51 -5.40 -27.46
C ASP A 376 -21.34 -4.73 -26.38
N PRO A 377 -21.36 -3.38 -26.29
CA PRO A 377 -22.12 -2.67 -25.26
C PRO A 377 -23.63 -2.96 -25.29
N ASN A 378 -24.16 -3.35 -26.45
CA ASN A 378 -25.59 -3.54 -26.69
C ASN A 378 -26.03 -5.01 -26.56
N VAL A 379 -25.10 -5.93 -26.28
CA VAL A 379 -25.38 -7.37 -26.13
C VAL A 379 -24.91 -7.84 -24.77
N ILE A 380 -25.72 -8.66 -24.11
CA ILE A 380 -25.31 -9.30 -22.85
C ILE A 380 -24.08 -10.18 -23.09
N SER A 381 -23.02 -9.94 -22.31
CA SER A 381 -21.80 -10.74 -22.37
C SER A 381 -22.04 -12.17 -21.88
N GLU A 382 -21.30 -13.14 -22.46
CA GLU A 382 -21.33 -14.54 -22.02
C GLU A 382 -20.94 -14.68 -20.54
N THR A 383 -20.00 -13.84 -20.08
CA THR A 383 -19.58 -13.78 -18.67
C THR A 383 -20.70 -13.31 -17.75
N PHE A 384 -21.58 -12.41 -18.22
CA PHE A 384 -22.76 -11.98 -17.46
C PHE A 384 -23.81 -13.10 -17.39
N LYS A 385 -24.03 -13.85 -18.48
CA LYS A 385 -24.91 -15.03 -18.47
C LYS A 385 -24.42 -16.11 -17.50
N GLN A 386 -23.10 -16.33 -17.46
CA GLN A 386 -22.49 -17.25 -16.48
C GLN A 386 -22.64 -16.74 -15.04
N PHE A 387 -22.56 -15.43 -14.85
CA PHE A 387 -22.86 -14.81 -13.55
C PHE A 387 -24.32 -15.09 -13.14
N GLU A 388 -25.28 -14.90 -14.04
CA GLU A 388 -26.69 -15.20 -13.77
C GLU A 388 -26.92 -16.68 -13.42
N SER A 389 -26.30 -17.61 -14.15
CA SER A 389 -26.45 -19.06 -13.91
C SER A 389 -25.80 -19.53 -12.62
N ASN A 390 -24.66 -18.94 -12.23
CA ASN A 390 -23.97 -19.28 -10.98
C ASN A 390 -24.82 -19.00 -9.72
N ARG A 391 -25.79 -18.08 -9.81
CA ARG A 391 -26.68 -17.72 -8.68
C ARG A 391 -27.47 -18.92 -8.16
N LEU A 392 -27.98 -19.76 -9.05
CA LEU A 392 -28.74 -20.95 -8.66
C LEU A 392 -27.88 -21.90 -7.81
N ILE A 393 -26.64 -22.15 -8.23
CA ILE A 393 -25.69 -23.03 -7.53
C ILE A 393 -25.37 -22.47 -6.14
N LEU A 394 -25.17 -21.15 -6.03
CA LEU A 394 -24.84 -20.53 -4.75
C LEU A 394 -26.03 -20.41 -3.79
N SER A 395 -27.23 -20.19 -4.30
CA SER A 395 -28.47 -20.27 -3.51
C SER A 395 -28.59 -21.63 -2.82
N GLN A 396 -28.40 -22.72 -3.58
CA GLN A 396 -28.42 -24.08 -3.04
C GLN A 396 -27.34 -24.31 -1.99
N ARG A 397 -26.12 -23.79 -2.22
CA ARG A 397 -25.00 -23.97 -1.31
C ARG A 397 -25.17 -23.22 0.01
N LEU A 398 -25.69 -21.98 -0.05
CA LEU A 398 -26.01 -21.19 1.14
C LEU A 398 -27.15 -21.82 1.93
N ALA A 399 -28.19 -22.31 1.26
CA ALA A 399 -29.30 -22.99 1.91
C ALA A 399 -28.86 -24.23 2.69
N LYS A 400 -27.96 -25.05 2.13
CA LYS A 400 -27.39 -26.22 2.82
C LYS A 400 -26.51 -25.87 4.02
N GLN A 401 -25.98 -24.65 4.09
CA GLN A 401 -25.08 -24.22 5.17
C GLN A 401 -25.81 -23.48 6.28
N ASN A 402 -26.92 -22.79 5.99
CA ASN A 402 -27.68 -22.06 6.98
C ASN A 402 -28.63 -22.99 7.76
N PRO A 403 -28.41 -23.22 9.07
CA PRO A 403 -29.25 -24.10 9.87
C PRO A 403 -30.69 -23.59 10.09
N TYR A 404 -30.94 -22.30 9.86
CA TYR A 404 -32.28 -21.70 9.94
C TYR A 404 -33.12 -21.93 8.68
N GLN A 405 -32.50 -22.44 7.62
CA GLN A 405 -33.18 -22.71 6.37
C GLN A 405 -34.13 -23.89 6.57
N SER A 406 -35.42 -23.66 6.27
CA SER A 406 -36.48 -24.67 6.39
C SER A 406 -37.49 -24.65 5.22
N GLY A 407 -37.28 -23.81 4.20
CA GLY A 407 -38.20 -23.64 3.08
C GLY A 407 -37.80 -24.43 1.83
N ALA A 408 -38.80 -24.81 1.02
CA ALA A 408 -38.53 -25.39 -0.30
C ALA A 408 -37.94 -24.35 -1.27
N SER A 409 -37.44 -24.83 -2.42
CA SER A 409 -37.07 -23.96 -3.53
C SER A 409 -38.31 -23.35 -4.19
N ASP A 410 -38.18 -22.12 -4.68
CA ASP A 410 -39.15 -21.47 -5.55
C ASP A 410 -39.24 -22.18 -6.92
N PRO A 411 -40.22 -21.82 -7.78
CA PRO A 411 -40.37 -22.44 -9.11
C PRO A 411 -39.14 -22.28 -10.02
N ASP A 412 -38.33 -21.25 -9.79
CA ASP A 412 -37.10 -20.95 -10.53
C ASP A 412 -35.86 -21.67 -9.92
N GLY A 413 -36.06 -22.49 -8.89
CA GLY A 413 -35.07 -23.33 -8.25
C GLY A 413 -34.26 -22.68 -7.11
N TYR A 414 -34.54 -21.43 -6.76
CA TYR A 414 -33.87 -20.70 -5.67
C TYR A 414 -34.48 -21.06 -4.32
N TYR A 415 -33.65 -21.24 -3.30
CA TYR A 415 -34.13 -21.58 -1.96
C TYR A 415 -34.71 -20.36 -1.25
N LYS A 416 -35.82 -20.55 -0.51
CA LYS A 416 -36.41 -19.51 0.34
C LYS A 416 -35.35 -18.89 1.27
N GLY A 417 -35.31 -17.55 1.32
CA GLY A 417 -34.29 -16.78 2.05
C GLY A 417 -33.02 -16.49 1.24
N TYR A 418 -32.75 -17.26 0.18
CA TYR A 418 -31.60 -17.09 -0.72
C TYR A 418 -32.07 -16.98 -2.18
N GLY A 419 -32.93 -16.00 -2.46
CA GLY A 419 -33.47 -15.75 -3.79
C GLY A 419 -32.45 -15.19 -4.79
N ARG A 420 -32.89 -14.97 -6.03
CA ARG A 420 -32.07 -14.50 -7.17
C ARG A 420 -31.36 -13.14 -6.95
N TYR A 421 -31.88 -12.34 -6.03
CA TYR A 421 -31.38 -11.00 -5.67
C TYR A 421 -30.76 -10.94 -4.27
N ALA A 422 -30.71 -12.06 -3.55
CA ALA A 422 -30.05 -12.09 -2.24
C ALA A 422 -28.57 -11.70 -2.41
N GLN A 423 -28.12 -10.69 -1.68
CA GLN A 423 -26.74 -10.20 -1.76
C GLN A 423 -25.70 -11.33 -1.60
N GLU A 424 -25.95 -12.24 -0.66
CA GLU A 424 -25.08 -13.38 -0.39
C GLU A 424 -24.99 -14.37 -1.55
N VAL A 425 -25.98 -14.40 -2.44
CA VAL A 425 -25.97 -15.19 -3.68
C VAL A 425 -25.29 -14.41 -4.80
N VAL A 426 -25.69 -13.15 -4.99
CA VAL A 426 -25.28 -12.31 -6.12
C VAL A 426 -23.77 -12.04 -6.10
N ILE A 427 -23.22 -11.59 -4.97
CA ILE A 427 -21.80 -11.21 -4.92
C ILE A 427 -20.86 -12.39 -5.22
N PRO A 428 -20.92 -13.54 -4.53
CA PRO A 428 -20.02 -14.64 -4.85
C PRO A 428 -20.27 -15.23 -6.25
N SER A 429 -21.47 -15.11 -6.82
CA SER A 429 -21.75 -15.50 -8.22
C SER A 429 -21.00 -14.60 -9.20
N PHE A 430 -21.00 -13.29 -8.93
CA PHE A 430 -20.24 -12.29 -9.69
C PHE A 430 -18.74 -12.58 -9.61
N LEU A 431 -18.22 -12.81 -8.40
CA LEU A 431 -16.80 -13.13 -8.19
C LEU A 431 -16.39 -14.46 -8.86
N ALA A 432 -17.28 -15.46 -8.88
CA ALA A 432 -17.06 -16.74 -9.55
C ALA A 432 -16.97 -16.57 -11.07
N ALA A 433 -17.94 -15.86 -11.67
CA ALA A 433 -18.00 -15.67 -13.12
C ALA A 433 -16.82 -14.84 -13.63
N TYR A 434 -16.57 -13.67 -13.05
CA TYR A 434 -15.52 -12.76 -13.52
C TYR A 434 -14.12 -13.19 -13.11
N GLY A 435 -13.98 -13.94 -12.01
CA GLY A 435 -12.74 -14.58 -11.59
C GLY A 435 -12.47 -15.94 -12.26
N LYS A 436 -13.37 -16.43 -13.11
CA LYS A 436 -13.33 -17.76 -13.76
C LYS A 436 -13.07 -18.90 -12.75
N LYS A 437 -13.78 -18.87 -11.62
CA LYS A 437 -13.70 -19.88 -10.56
C LYS A 437 -14.99 -20.71 -10.53
N ASP A 438 -14.85 -21.96 -10.10
CA ASP A 438 -15.99 -22.84 -9.86
C ASP A 438 -16.88 -22.28 -8.73
N PRO A 439 -18.19 -22.00 -8.96
CA PRO A 439 -19.10 -21.52 -7.93
C PRO A 439 -19.20 -22.45 -6.71
N ALA A 440 -18.99 -23.76 -6.86
CA ALA A 440 -18.99 -24.68 -5.72
C ALA A 440 -17.78 -24.47 -4.78
N SER A 441 -16.71 -23.83 -5.26
CA SER A 441 -15.45 -23.64 -4.52
C SER A 441 -15.28 -22.24 -3.91
N VAL A 442 -16.02 -21.23 -4.39
CA VAL A 442 -15.85 -19.83 -3.95
C VAL A 442 -16.15 -19.69 -2.46
N LYS A 443 -15.40 -18.84 -1.74
CA LYS A 443 -15.64 -18.59 -0.32
C LYS A 443 -16.87 -17.70 -0.14
N LEU A 444 -17.76 -18.10 0.76
CA LEU A 444 -18.96 -17.36 1.14
C LEU A 444 -18.64 -16.37 2.28
N PHE A 445 -19.51 -15.39 2.47
CA PHE A 445 -19.33 -14.37 3.51
C PHE A 445 -19.76 -14.86 4.88
N LYS A 446 -19.13 -14.30 5.91
CA LYS A 446 -19.48 -14.58 7.30
C LYS A 446 -20.48 -13.55 7.80
N ASN A 447 -21.58 -13.99 8.39
CA ASN A 447 -22.59 -13.12 9.02
C ASN A 447 -22.31 -12.85 10.50
N SER A 448 -21.03 -12.77 10.87
CA SER A 448 -20.60 -12.60 12.27
C SER A 448 -19.68 -11.38 12.44
N ASN A 449 -19.88 -10.62 13.51
CA ASN A 449 -19.03 -9.50 13.88
C ASN A 449 -18.59 -9.55 15.36
N PRO A 450 -17.78 -10.56 15.76
CA PRO A 450 -17.38 -10.75 17.15
C PRO A 450 -16.45 -9.64 17.71
N GLY A 451 -15.90 -8.77 16.87
CA GLY A 451 -15.04 -7.67 17.34
C GLY A 451 -14.53 -6.76 16.23
N LEU A 452 -13.77 -5.73 16.58
CA LEU A 452 -13.28 -4.69 15.65
C LEU A 452 -12.44 -5.25 14.49
N ARG A 453 -11.70 -6.33 14.70
CA ARG A 453 -10.89 -6.99 13.67
C ARG A 453 -11.69 -7.93 12.74
N SER A 454 -12.96 -8.20 13.05
CA SER A 454 -13.77 -9.07 12.21
C SER A 454 -13.94 -8.48 10.81
N ASN A 455 -13.43 -9.20 9.82
CA ASN A 455 -13.59 -8.90 8.41
C ASN A 455 -14.50 -9.98 7.76
N PRO A 456 -15.75 -9.64 7.39
CA PRO A 456 -16.68 -10.59 6.77
C PRO A 456 -16.21 -11.07 5.38
N PHE A 457 -15.30 -10.33 4.75
CA PHE A 457 -14.71 -10.60 3.43
C PHE A 457 -13.34 -11.27 3.51
N SER A 458 -12.91 -11.71 4.69
CA SER A 458 -11.61 -12.38 4.92
C SER A 458 -11.38 -13.64 4.07
N GLY A 459 -12.43 -14.23 3.50
CA GLY A 459 -12.33 -15.33 2.54
C GLY A 459 -11.72 -14.93 1.18
N ILE A 460 -11.67 -13.63 0.86
CA ILE A 460 -11.06 -13.11 -0.36
C ILE A 460 -9.58 -12.82 -0.06
N LEU A 461 -8.72 -13.73 -0.49
CA LEU A 461 -7.28 -13.63 -0.29
C LEU A 461 -6.62 -12.76 -1.36
N PRO A 462 -5.61 -11.94 -1.00
CA PRO A 462 -4.86 -11.14 -1.95
C PRO A 462 -4.15 -12.02 -2.98
N ARG A 463 -4.13 -11.56 -4.22
CA ARG A 463 -3.49 -12.22 -5.37
C ARG A 463 -2.47 -11.29 -6.02
N PRO A 464 -1.35 -11.83 -6.55
CA PRO A 464 -0.24 -10.99 -6.97
C PRO A 464 -0.59 -10.26 -8.26
N ASN A 465 -0.43 -8.95 -8.22
CA ASN A 465 -0.22 -8.12 -9.40
C ASN A 465 1.24 -8.29 -9.85
N TRP A 466 1.53 -8.14 -11.13
CA TRP A 466 2.90 -8.31 -11.63
C TRP A 466 3.28 -7.26 -12.65
N THR A 467 4.55 -6.90 -12.66
CA THR A 467 5.20 -6.16 -13.74
C THR A 467 6.44 -6.92 -14.16
N VAL A 468 6.51 -7.28 -15.43
CA VAL A 468 7.61 -7.97 -16.09
C VAL A 468 8.36 -6.96 -16.95
N ASN A 469 9.67 -6.92 -16.83
CA ASN A 469 10.54 -6.08 -17.63
C ASN A 469 11.72 -6.90 -18.15
N TYR A 470 12.01 -6.81 -19.45
CA TYR A 470 13.09 -7.54 -20.10
C TYR A 470 13.95 -6.61 -20.97
N ASN A 471 15.21 -6.45 -20.59
CA ASN A 471 16.20 -5.57 -21.25
C ASN A 471 17.29 -6.33 -22.02
N GLY A 472 17.21 -7.66 -22.11
CA GLY A 472 18.32 -8.50 -22.56
C GLY A 472 18.55 -8.54 -24.08
N LEU A 473 17.59 -8.09 -24.89
CA LEU A 473 17.61 -8.27 -26.35
C LEU A 473 18.75 -7.52 -27.04
N SER A 474 19.17 -6.36 -26.52
CA SER A 474 20.28 -5.59 -27.10
C SER A 474 21.65 -6.26 -26.96
N ARG A 475 21.78 -7.30 -26.12
CA ARG A 475 23.04 -8.03 -25.91
C ARG A 475 23.25 -9.21 -26.87
N ILE A 476 22.28 -9.50 -27.74
CA ILE A 476 22.42 -10.55 -28.75
C ILE A 476 23.32 -9.99 -29.86
N PRO A 477 24.42 -10.68 -30.27
CA PRO A 477 25.39 -10.13 -31.22
C PRO A 477 24.80 -9.64 -32.56
N ALA A 478 23.71 -10.26 -33.02
CA ALA A 478 23.01 -9.85 -34.24
C ALA A 478 22.22 -8.53 -34.07
N LEU A 479 21.79 -8.19 -32.86
CA LEU A 479 20.96 -7.03 -32.54
C LEU A 479 21.76 -5.87 -31.93
N GLU A 480 22.93 -6.13 -31.35
CA GLU A 480 23.82 -5.14 -30.71
C GLU A 480 24.27 -4.03 -31.67
N SER A 481 24.43 -4.33 -32.96
CA SER A 481 24.81 -3.35 -33.98
C SER A 481 23.68 -2.39 -34.38
N ILE A 482 22.42 -2.81 -34.18
CA ILE A 482 21.22 -2.09 -34.60
C ILE A 482 20.64 -1.29 -33.42
N PHE A 483 20.53 -1.93 -32.25
CA PHE A 483 19.86 -1.39 -31.07
C PHE A 483 20.86 -1.11 -29.95
N SER A 484 20.82 0.11 -29.40
CA SER A 484 21.53 0.46 -28.16
C SER A 484 20.77 -0.02 -26.92
N ASN A 485 19.44 -0.03 -26.96
CA ASN A 485 18.59 -0.56 -25.90
C ASN A 485 17.29 -1.14 -26.48
N VAL A 486 16.82 -2.25 -25.92
CA VAL A 486 15.49 -2.81 -26.21
C VAL A 486 14.89 -3.26 -24.89
N ASN A 487 13.82 -2.58 -24.48
CA ASN A 487 13.06 -2.93 -23.28
C ASN A 487 11.68 -3.45 -23.68
N ILE A 488 11.32 -4.62 -23.18
CA ILE A 488 9.96 -5.17 -23.26
C ILE A 488 9.36 -5.16 -21.87
N LYS A 489 8.23 -4.47 -21.72
CA LYS A 489 7.49 -4.37 -20.46
C LYS A 489 6.08 -4.92 -20.60
N HIS A 490 5.61 -5.59 -19.55
CA HIS A 490 4.24 -6.08 -19.40
C HIS A 490 3.82 -5.92 -17.95
N GLY A 491 2.68 -5.31 -17.67
CA GLY A 491 2.16 -5.12 -16.33
C GLY A 491 0.69 -5.49 -16.24
N TYR A 492 0.31 -6.21 -15.18
CA TYR A 492 -1.08 -6.46 -14.82
C TYR A 492 -1.34 -6.03 -13.38
N HIS A 493 -2.33 -5.16 -13.22
CA HIS A 493 -2.79 -4.66 -11.94
C HIS A 493 -4.30 -4.89 -11.83
N SER A 494 -4.75 -5.52 -10.76
CA SER A 494 -6.16 -5.69 -10.47
C SER A 494 -6.45 -5.56 -8.98
N ASN A 495 -7.59 -4.96 -8.69
CA ASN A 495 -8.07 -4.69 -7.35
C ASN A 495 -9.59 -4.90 -7.30
N LEU A 496 -10.02 -5.66 -6.31
CA LEU A 496 -11.42 -5.79 -5.93
C LEU A 496 -11.68 -4.89 -4.73
N SER A 497 -12.66 -4.00 -4.83
CA SER A 497 -13.03 -3.11 -3.73
C SER A 497 -14.53 -3.08 -3.47
N MET A 498 -14.87 -2.87 -2.21
CA MET A 498 -16.21 -2.53 -1.73
C MET A 498 -16.07 -1.18 -1.05
N ASN A 499 -16.64 -0.13 -1.66
CA ASN A 499 -16.45 1.23 -1.20
C ASN A 499 -17.12 1.48 0.16
N SER A 500 -18.24 0.80 0.40
CA SER A 500 -18.92 0.82 1.68
C SER A 500 -19.59 -0.52 1.98
N PHE A 501 -19.65 -0.86 3.25
CA PHE A 501 -20.58 -1.85 3.80
C PHE A 501 -21.08 -1.34 5.15
N ASN A 502 -22.28 -1.72 5.57
CA ASN A 502 -22.87 -1.29 6.83
C ASN A 502 -23.74 -2.37 7.46
N THR A 503 -23.92 -2.34 8.77
CA THR A 503 -24.77 -3.31 9.49
C THR A 503 -26.23 -3.16 9.11
N ALA A 504 -26.92 -4.29 8.92
CA ALA A 504 -28.36 -4.29 8.73
C ALA A 504 -29.10 -4.20 10.07
N LEU A 505 -30.05 -3.27 10.20
CA LEU A 505 -30.82 -3.07 11.42
C LEU A 505 -31.69 -4.28 11.81
N LEU A 506 -32.22 -4.97 10.80
CA LEU A 506 -33.14 -6.10 10.98
C LEU A 506 -32.45 -7.47 10.99
N PHE A 507 -31.11 -7.52 11.04
CA PHE A 507 -30.40 -8.78 11.18
C PHE A 507 -30.75 -9.45 12.51
N GLN A 508 -31.07 -10.74 12.48
CA GLN A 508 -31.32 -11.55 13.66
C GLN A 508 -30.63 -12.91 13.55
N ASP A 509 -30.10 -13.38 14.67
CA ASP A 509 -29.48 -14.70 14.84
C ASP A 509 -29.80 -15.23 16.25
N PRO A 510 -31.03 -15.74 16.48
CA PRO A 510 -31.53 -16.07 17.83
C PRO A 510 -30.70 -17.15 18.55
N LEU A 511 -30.21 -18.14 17.81
CA LEU A 511 -29.40 -19.25 18.33
C LEU A 511 -27.88 -18.98 18.25
N ARG A 512 -27.46 -17.77 17.81
CA ARG A 512 -26.04 -17.37 17.68
C ARG A 512 -25.22 -18.30 16.78
N LEU A 513 -25.82 -18.80 15.70
CA LEU A 513 -25.20 -19.73 14.76
C LEU A 513 -24.35 -19.03 13.69
N SER A 514 -24.24 -17.70 13.72
CA SER A 514 -23.56 -16.86 12.72
C SER A 514 -24.19 -16.92 11.32
N TYR A 515 -25.50 -17.16 11.27
CA TYR A 515 -26.31 -17.15 10.05
C TYR A 515 -27.53 -16.25 10.23
N PRO A 516 -28.04 -15.64 9.15
CA PRO A 516 -29.23 -14.82 9.23
C PRO A 516 -30.48 -15.69 9.38
N TYR A 517 -31.37 -15.28 10.29
CA TYR A 517 -32.68 -15.89 10.51
C TYR A 517 -33.83 -15.02 9.98
N PHE A 518 -33.73 -13.70 10.10
CA PHE A 518 -34.83 -12.80 9.71
C PHE A 518 -35.00 -12.77 8.20
N VAL A 519 -36.23 -13.02 7.74
CA VAL A 519 -36.63 -12.95 6.33
C VAL A 519 -37.39 -11.66 6.10
N ASP A 520 -36.94 -10.87 5.13
CA ASP A 520 -37.64 -9.69 4.67
C ASP A 520 -38.97 -10.07 3.99
N THR A 521 -40.08 -9.50 4.44
CA THR A 521 -41.41 -9.77 3.91
C THR A 521 -41.61 -9.25 2.49
N LEU A 522 -40.84 -8.22 2.07
CA LEU A 522 -40.94 -7.67 0.72
C LEU A 522 -40.19 -8.53 -0.29
N THR A 523 -38.94 -8.88 0.01
CA THR A 523 -38.06 -9.59 -0.93
C THR A 523 -38.03 -11.11 -0.74
N GLY A 524 -38.49 -11.64 0.39
CA GLY A 524 -38.41 -13.05 0.74
C GLY A 524 -36.99 -13.56 1.03
N ASN A 525 -36.01 -12.64 1.15
CA ASN A 525 -34.60 -12.95 1.38
C ASN A 525 -34.22 -12.80 2.86
N PHE A 526 -33.23 -13.57 3.30
CA PHE A 526 -32.57 -13.34 4.57
C PHE A 526 -31.81 -12.02 4.55
N ILE A 527 -31.92 -11.27 5.63
CA ILE A 527 -31.15 -10.03 5.80
C ILE A 527 -29.77 -10.39 6.35
N PRO A 528 -28.66 -10.18 5.59
CA PRO A 528 -27.32 -10.50 6.06
C PRO A 528 -26.85 -9.51 7.13
N PHE A 529 -25.78 -9.85 7.83
CA PHE A 529 -25.24 -8.98 8.88
C PHE A 529 -24.76 -7.63 8.32
N PHE A 530 -24.09 -7.66 7.16
CA PHE A 530 -23.63 -6.47 6.44
C PHE A 530 -24.33 -6.31 5.09
N LEU A 531 -24.88 -5.14 4.85
CA LEU A 531 -25.33 -4.69 3.55
C LEU A 531 -24.15 -4.09 2.79
N VAL A 532 -24.05 -4.43 1.51
CA VAL A 532 -23.02 -3.96 0.58
C VAL A 532 -23.75 -3.30 -0.57
N PRO A 533 -23.68 -1.96 -0.73
CA PRO A 533 -24.36 -1.28 -1.83
C PRO A 533 -23.76 -1.59 -3.21
N ASN A 534 -22.43 -1.70 -3.27
CA ASN A 534 -21.71 -1.94 -4.51
C ASN A 534 -20.42 -2.73 -4.32
N ILE A 535 -20.00 -3.40 -5.39
CA ILE A 535 -18.71 -4.08 -5.49
C ILE A 535 -18.08 -3.77 -6.84
N THR A 536 -16.78 -3.45 -6.82
CA THR A 536 -16.06 -3.01 -8.01
C THR A 536 -14.81 -3.85 -8.23
N ILE A 537 -14.60 -4.33 -9.45
CA ILE A 537 -13.34 -4.91 -9.90
C ILE A 537 -12.73 -3.92 -10.89
N GLN A 538 -11.58 -3.36 -10.53
CA GLN A 538 -10.75 -2.57 -11.43
C GLN A 538 -9.58 -3.42 -11.86
N GLU A 539 -9.34 -3.52 -13.16
CA GLU A 539 -8.17 -4.20 -13.68
C GLU A 539 -7.60 -3.49 -14.91
N SER A 540 -6.29 -3.51 -15.03
CA SER A 540 -5.56 -2.91 -16.12
C SER A 540 -4.34 -3.75 -16.48
N PHE A 541 -4.16 -3.92 -17.77
CA PHE A 541 -2.87 -4.20 -18.35
C PHE A 541 -2.20 -2.88 -18.68
N ASP A 542 -1.27 -2.48 -17.83
CA ASP A 542 -0.57 -1.19 -17.87
C ASP A 542 0.95 -1.40 -17.85
N PRO A 543 1.56 -1.72 -19.01
CA PRO A 543 0.96 -2.00 -20.32
C PRO A 543 0.70 -3.50 -20.55
N LEU A 544 -0.19 -3.89 -21.47
CA LEU A 544 -0.30 -5.29 -21.92
C LEU A 544 0.97 -5.71 -22.64
N ILE A 545 1.51 -4.83 -23.47
CA ILE A 545 2.85 -4.95 -24.00
C ILE A 545 3.35 -3.56 -24.32
N GLU A 546 4.56 -3.25 -23.88
CA GLU A 546 5.31 -2.07 -24.28
C GLU A 546 6.66 -2.54 -24.81
N VAL A 547 7.02 -2.05 -25.98
CA VAL A 547 8.32 -2.28 -26.60
C VAL A 547 8.95 -0.92 -26.83
N ASP A 548 9.98 -0.61 -26.06
CA ASP A 548 10.80 0.59 -26.19
C ASP A 548 12.16 0.23 -26.78
N MET A 549 12.44 0.72 -27.99
CA MET A 549 13.64 0.44 -28.75
C MET A 549 14.40 1.73 -28.98
N THR A 550 15.65 1.78 -28.54
CA THR A 550 16.60 2.83 -28.90
C THR A 550 17.63 2.26 -29.85
N PHE A 551 17.82 2.89 -31.00
CA PHE A 551 18.77 2.52 -32.03
C PHE A 551 20.12 3.22 -31.82
N THR A 552 21.17 2.72 -32.45
CA THR A 552 22.52 3.30 -32.38
C THR A 552 22.60 4.69 -33.03
N ASN A 553 21.69 5.00 -33.96
CA ASN A 553 21.59 6.29 -34.64
C ASN A 553 20.75 7.35 -33.89
N GLN A 554 20.50 7.18 -32.59
CA GLN A 554 19.65 8.05 -31.75
C GLN A 554 18.17 8.11 -32.16
N LEU A 555 17.70 7.16 -32.97
CA LEU A 555 16.26 6.90 -33.12
C LEU A 555 15.74 6.16 -31.88
N SER A 556 14.57 6.54 -31.39
CA SER A 556 13.81 5.85 -30.34
C SER A 556 12.40 5.58 -30.85
N LEU A 557 11.92 4.35 -30.67
CA LEU A 557 10.61 3.89 -31.08
C LEU A 557 9.95 3.23 -29.87
N ARG A 558 8.73 3.65 -29.54
CA ARG A 558 7.92 3.08 -28.47
C ARG A 558 6.58 2.63 -29.03
N VAL A 559 6.24 1.36 -28.83
CA VAL A 559 4.88 0.85 -29.08
C VAL A 559 4.33 0.38 -27.76
N GLU A 560 3.16 0.87 -27.37
CA GLU A 560 2.51 0.50 -26.13
C GLU A 560 1.05 0.16 -26.41
N PHE A 561 0.60 -0.96 -25.84
CA PHE A 561 -0.80 -1.37 -25.87
C PHE A 561 -1.30 -1.51 -24.44
N ARG A 562 -2.28 -0.69 -24.05
CA ARG A 562 -2.95 -0.72 -22.76
C ARG A 562 -4.37 -1.26 -22.91
N LYS A 563 -4.80 -2.01 -21.89
CA LYS A 563 -6.17 -2.53 -21.81
C LYS A 563 -6.67 -2.36 -20.40
N THR A 564 -7.82 -1.72 -20.21
CA THR A 564 -8.42 -1.53 -18.89
C THR A 564 -9.88 -1.98 -18.86
N ARG A 565 -10.32 -2.48 -17.72
CA ARG A 565 -11.70 -2.85 -17.45
C ARG A 565 -12.07 -2.46 -16.02
N SER A 566 -13.21 -1.81 -15.86
CA SER A 566 -13.84 -1.53 -14.58
C SER A 566 -15.23 -2.15 -14.59
N LEU A 567 -15.49 -3.05 -13.64
CA LEU A 567 -16.77 -3.70 -13.42
C LEU A 567 -17.32 -3.17 -12.11
N SER A 568 -18.45 -2.47 -12.13
CA SER A 568 -19.12 -1.94 -10.95
C SER A 568 -20.52 -2.53 -10.86
N LEU A 569 -20.72 -3.45 -9.92
CA LEU A 569 -22.02 -4.07 -9.64
C LEU A 569 -22.72 -3.30 -8.51
N SER A 570 -23.85 -2.67 -8.83
CA SER A 570 -24.83 -2.11 -7.88
C SER A 570 -25.75 -3.23 -7.40
N LEU A 571 -25.81 -3.44 -6.09
CA LEU A 571 -26.71 -4.39 -5.43
C LEU A 571 -28.04 -3.73 -5.04
N ILE A 572 -28.16 -2.42 -5.26
CA ILE A 572 -29.41 -1.66 -5.09
C ILE A 572 -30.25 -1.80 -6.35
N ASP A 573 -29.67 -1.50 -7.51
CA ASP A 573 -30.37 -1.54 -8.81
C ASP A 573 -30.22 -2.88 -9.53
N TYR A 574 -29.47 -3.82 -8.94
CA TYR A 574 -29.06 -5.09 -9.58
C TYR A 574 -28.41 -4.87 -10.95
N GLN A 575 -27.65 -3.77 -10.98
CA GLN A 575 -26.93 -3.08 -12.04
C GLN A 575 -25.48 -3.50 -12.28
N LEU A 576 -25.05 -4.15 -13.37
CA LEU A 576 -23.62 -4.21 -13.71
C LEU A 576 -23.22 -3.16 -14.77
N ALA A 577 -22.41 -2.19 -14.35
CA ALA A 577 -21.74 -1.28 -15.26
C ALA A 577 -20.33 -1.81 -15.59
N GLU A 578 -20.09 -2.11 -16.86
CA GLU A 578 -18.80 -2.57 -17.39
C GLU A 578 -18.20 -1.50 -18.32
N ASN A 579 -17.14 -0.84 -17.86
CA ASN A 579 -16.36 0.10 -18.67
C ASN A 579 -15.09 -0.60 -19.17
N ARG A 580 -14.87 -0.62 -20.48
CA ARG A 580 -13.66 -1.14 -21.12
C ARG A 580 -12.96 -0.04 -21.90
N SER A 581 -11.64 0.01 -21.80
CA SER A 581 -10.80 0.86 -22.66
C SER A 581 -9.67 0.05 -23.28
N ASN A 582 -9.46 0.21 -24.58
CA ASN A 582 -8.27 -0.28 -25.27
C ASN A 582 -7.53 0.93 -25.82
N GLU A 583 -6.23 1.03 -25.55
CA GLU A 583 -5.41 2.10 -26.06
C GLU A 583 -4.17 1.54 -26.71
N MET A 584 -3.86 2.01 -27.91
CA MET A 584 -2.61 1.75 -28.59
C MET A 584 -1.91 3.08 -28.82
N SER A 585 -0.66 3.19 -28.38
CA SER A 585 0.18 4.35 -28.61
C SER A 585 1.45 3.94 -29.37
N PHE A 586 1.86 4.82 -30.27
CA PHE A 586 3.06 4.72 -31.05
C PHE A 586 3.81 6.04 -30.91
N GLY A 587 5.01 5.98 -30.35
CA GLY A 587 5.93 7.09 -30.20
C GLY A 587 7.17 6.88 -31.07
N PHE A 588 7.56 7.91 -31.78
CA PHE A 588 8.77 7.96 -32.59
C PHE A 588 9.53 9.23 -32.24
N ASN A 589 10.80 9.11 -31.88
CA ASN A 589 11.66 10.22 -31.52
C ASN A 589 13.02 10.05 -32.19
N TRP A 590 13.40 10.97 -33.06
CA TRP A 590 14.68 10.93 -33.76
C TRP A 590 15.43 12.24 -33.58
N ARG A 591 16.63 12.15 -33.00
CA ARG A 591 17.52 13.29 -32.86
C ARG A 591 18.69 13.17 -33.83
N LYS A 592 18.97 14.26 -34.54
CA LYS A 592 20.17 14.38 -35.36
C LYS A 592 20.91 15.66 -34.99
N LYS A 593 22.18 15.50 -34.58
CA LYS A 593 23.07 16.62 -34.31
C LYS A 593 23.60 17.21 -35.61
N ALA A 594 23.86 18.51 -35.60
CA ALA A 594 24.47 19.25 -36.70
C ALA A 594 23.76 19.07 -38.05
N LEU A 595 22.42 19.12 -38.06
CA LEU A 595 21.64 19.16 -39.32
C LEU A 595 21.27 20.61 -39.65
N PRO A 596 21.99 21.28 -40.57
CA PRO A 596 21.64 22.63 -40.99
C PRO A 596 20.45 22.58 -41.95
N ILE A 597 19.23 22.55 -41.40
CA ILE A 597 17.98 22.62 -42.19
C ILE A 597 17.84 24.03 -42.80
N LEU A 598 18.22 25.07 -42.04
CA LEU A 598 18.21 26.46 -42.50
C LEU A 598 19.63 26.90 -42.90
N LYS A 599 20.10 26.45 -44.07
CA LYS A 599 21.29 27.05 -44.70
C LYS A 599 20.88 28.40 -45.30
N ASN A 600 21.65 29.45 -45.03
CA ASN A 600 21.56 30.82 -45.57
C ASN A 600 20.81 31.89 -44.74
N ILE A 601 20.43 31.63 -43.49
CA ILE A 601 19.94 32.71 -42.60
C ILE A 601 21.13 33.30 -41.82
N LYS A 602 21.61 34.47 -42.24
CA LYS A 602 22.65 35.23 -41.52
C LYS A 602 22.01 36.05 -40.39
N ILE A 603 22.04 35.52 -39.17
CA ILE A 603 21.66 36.27 -37.97
C ILE A 603 22.95 36.85 -37.35
N GLY A 604 23.18 38.15 -37.54
CA GLY A 604 24.30 38.89 -36.95
C GLY A 604 25.56 38.98 -37.83
N LYS A 605 26.37 40.03 -37.57
CA LYS A 605 27.58 40.40 -38.37
C LYS A 605 28.78 39.44 -38.24
N LYS A 606 28.73 38.44 -37.35
CA LYS A 606 29.75 37.38 -37.23
C LYS A 606 29.04 36.03 -37.35
N GLY A 607 29.32 35.28 -38.42
CA GLY A 607 28.75 33.96 -38.68
C GLY A 607 29.19 32.95 -37.62
N MET A 608 28.49 32.92 -36.50
CA MET A 608 28.71 31.94 -35.43
C MET A 608 28.38 30.55 -35.98
N LYS A 609 29.27 29.57 -35.73
CA LYS A 609 28.97 28.16 -35.98
C LYS A 609 27.74 27.80 -35.15
N LEU A 610 26.65 27.50 -35.84
CA LEU A 610 25.41 27.07 -35.22
C LEU A 610 25.52 25.57 -34.92
N ASP A 611 25.54 25.20 -33.64
CA ASP A 611 25.30 23.81 -33.21
C ASP A 611 23.81 23.51 -33.37
N ASN A 612 23.42 23.24 -34.62
CA ASN A 612 22.04 23.00 -35.01
C ASN A 612 21.64 21.56 -34.71
N ASP A 613 20.88 21.35 -33.65
CA ASP A 613 20.30 20.06 -33.32
C ASP A 613 18.83 20.03 -33.72
N VAL A 614 18.42 18.98 -34.44
CA VAL A 614 17.03 18.73 -34.83
C VAL A 614 16.54 17.52 -34.06
N THR A 615 15.37 17.64 -33.43
CA THR A 615 14.64 16.52 -32.83
C THR A 615 13.26 16.44 -33.46
N PHE A 616 12.99 15.35 -34.17
CA PHE A 616 11.67 15.03 -34.67
C PHE A 616 10.97 14.12 -33.65
N ARG A 617 9.75 14.48 -33.26
CA ARG A 617 8.88 13.64 -32.43
C ARG A 617 7.57 13.39 -33.15
N PHE A 618 7.07 12.18 -33.03
CA PHE A 618 5.78 11.80 -33.57
C PHE A 618 5.07 10.89 -32.56
N ASP A 619 3.95 11.38 -32.05
CA ASP A 619 3.10 10.62 -31.14
C ASP A 619 1.75 10.36 -31.83
N PHE A 620 1.40 9.09 -31.95
CA PHE A 620 0.10 8.62 -32.37
C PHE A 620 -0.53 7.82 -31.25
N SER A 621 -1.80 8.07 -30.94
CA SER A 621 -2.55 7.18 -30.04
C SER A 621 -3.99 7.01 -30.51
N ILE A 622 -4.50 5.79 -30.33
CA ILE A 622 -5.89 5.45 -30.55
C ILE A 622 -6.42 4.83 -29.27
N ARG A 623 -7.41 5.48 -28.67
CA ARG A 623 -8.12 4.98 -27.50
C ARG A 623 -9.55 4.70 -27.88
N ASP A 624 -10.04 3.54 -27.50
CA ASP A 624 -11.39 3.10 -27.75
C ASP A 624 -12.03 2.70 -26.42
N ASP A 625 -12.93 3.53 -25.91
CA ASP A 625 -13.61 3.34 -24.64
C ASP A 625 -15.12 3.11 -24.82
N ALA A 626 -15.70 2.26 -23.99
CA ALA A 626 -17.15 2.02 -23.97
C ALA A 626 -17.61 1.49 -22.62
N THR A 627 -18.79 1.94 -22.23
CA THR A 627 -19.50 1.54 -21.01
C THR A 627 -20.78 0.82 -21.40
N ALA A 628 -20.88 -0.44 -21.00
CA ALA A 628 -22.08 -1.25 -21.09
C ALA A 628 -22.77 -1.32 -19.73
N ASN A 629 -24.10 -1.31 -19.73
CA ASN A 629 -24.87 -1.43 -18.51
C ASN A 629 -25.87 -2.59 -18.66
N SER A 630 -25.65 -3.67 -17.92
CA SER A 630 -26.45 -4.90 -17.97
C SER A 630 -27.24 -5.06 -16.67
N LYS A 631 -28.55 -5.29 -16.76
CA LYS A 631 -29.43 -5.55 -15.60
C LYS A 631 -29.68 -7.03 -15.45
N LEU A 632 -29.67 -7.52 -14.21
CA LEU A 632 -29.99 -8.92 -13.92
C LEU A 632 -31.43 -9.26 -14.37
N ASP A 633 -31.60 -10.42 -14.99
CA ASP A 633 -32.88 -11.03 -15.37
C ASP A 633 -33.69 -10.29 -16.48
N GLN A 634 -33.16 -9.20 -17.05
CA GLN A 634 -33.87 -8.44 -18.09
C GLN A 634 -33.50 -8.83 -19.52
N GLY A 635 -32.46 -9.65 -19.72
CA GLY A 635 -32.06 -10.08 -21.07
C GLY A 635 -31.53 -8.96 -21.98
N THR A 636 -31.39 -7.73 -21.48
CA THR A 636 -30.92 -6.56 -22.22
C THR A 636 -29.64 -5.94 -21.65
N SER A 637 -28.76 -5.45 -22.53
CA SER A 637 -27.61 -4.60 -22.20
C SER A 637 -27.64 -3.37 -23.08
N PHE A 638 -27.31 -2.19 -22.53
CA PHE A 638 -27.29 -0.94 -23.28
C PHE A 638 -25.96 -0.20 -23.07
N GLY A 639 -25.40 0.34 -24.14
CA GLY A 639 -24.25 1.24 -24.06
C GLY A 639 -24.67 2.62 -23.51
N THR A 640 -24.10 3.05 -22.38
CA THR A 640 -24.43 4.34 -21.75
C THR A 640 -23.41 5.44 -22.04
N ALA A 641 -22.17 5.06 -22.31
CA ALA A 641 -21.07 5.97 -22.63
C ALA A 641 -20.03 5.30 -23.51
N GLY A 642 -19.19 6.11 -24.14
CA GLY A 642 -18.05 5.62 -24.89
C GLY A 642 -17.67 6.55 -26.04
N GLN A 643 -16.40 6.54 -26.38
CA GLN A 643 -15.85 7.29 -27.49
C GLN A 643 -14.59 6.62 -28.04
N LYS A 644 -14.30 6.90 -29.29
CA LYS A 644 -13.02 6.60 -29.92
C LYS A 644 -12.24 7.90 -30.09
N VAL A 645 -11.11 8.00 -29.40
CA VAL A 645 -10.20 9.15 -29.45
C VAL A 645 -8.98 8.78 -30.28
N ILE A 646 -8.71 9.54 -31.33
CA ILE A 646 -7.55 9.39 -32.19
C ILE A 646 -6.72 10.66 -32.09
N ARG A 647 -5.48 10.52 -31.60
CA ARG A 647 -4.51 11.61 -31.47
C ARG A 647 -3.37 11.41 -32.45
N PHE A 648 -3.03 12.47 -33.16
CA PHE A 648 -1.91 12.54 -34.10
C PHE A 648 -1.12 13.82 -33.82
N ALA A 649 0.11 13.71 -33.36
CA ALA A 649 0.89 14.84 -32.84
C ALA A 649 2.37 14.83 -33.28
N PRO A 650 2.70 15.10 -34.55
CA PRO A 650 4.08 15.38 -34.96
C PRO A 650 4.58 16.73 -34.44
N SER A 651 5.87 16.79 -34.08
CA SER A 651 6.59 18.02 -33.78
C SER A 651 8.06 17.95 -34.17
N ILE A 652 8.63 19.11 -34.47
CA ILE A 652 10.04 19.29 -34.82
C ILE A 652 10.60 20.37 -33.92
N ASP A 653 11.49 20.01 -33.02
CA ASP A 653 12.27 20.93 -32.21
C ASP A 653 13.61 21.20 -32.91
N TYR A 654 13.90 22.47 -33.19
CA TYR A 654 15.12 22.94 -33.83
C TYR A 654 15.83 23.93 -32.93
N ILE A 655 16.99 23.52 -32.40
CA ILE A 655 17.84 24.37 -31.58
C ILE A 655 18.74 25.15 -32.53
N LEU A 656 18.49 26.45 -32.67
CA LEU A 656 19.34 27.35 -33.48
C LEU A 656 20.67 27.63 -32.77
N ASN A 657 20.61 27.96 -31.48
CA ASN A 657 21.77 28.20 -30.62
C ASN A 657 21.37 28.05 -29.15
N ASN A 658 22.31 28.30 -28.22
CA ASN A 658 22.07 28.21 -26.77
C ASN A 658 20.96 29.15 -26.24
N ARG A 659 20.48 30.09 -27.07
CA ARG A 659 19.47 31.09 -26.71
C ARG A 659 18.15 30.92 -27.45
N VAL A 660 18.13 30.37 -28.67
CA VAL A 660 16.94 30.32 -29.52
C VAL A 660 16.59 28.89 -29.87
N ASN A 661 15.36 28.49 -29.55
CA ASN A 661 14.77 27.20 -29.92
C ASN A 661 13.45 27.44 -30.68
N LEU A 662 13.30 26.80 -31.83
CA LEU A 662 12.08 26.79 -32.63
C LEU A 662 11.39 25.44 -32.51
N LYS A 663 10.12 25.42 -32.15
CA LYS A 663 9.29 24.21 -32.16
C LYS A 663 8.16 24.36 -33.16
N PHE A 664 8.18 23.53 -34.19
CA PHE A 664 7.04 23.34 -35.09
C PHE A 664 6.18 22.22 -34.51
N TYR A 665 4.90 22.45 -34.33
CA TYR A 665 3.99 21.43 -33.81
C TYR A 665 2.71 21.39 -34.62
N PHE A 666 2.18 20.19 -34.79
CA PHE A 666 0.84 19.95 -35.32
C PHE A 666 0.22 18.86 -34.46
N GLU A 667 -0.95 19.13 -33.90
CA GLU A 667 -1.70 18.19 -33.06
C GLU A 667 -3.15 18.15 -33.55
N GLN A 668 -3.61 16.97 -33.91
CA GLN A 668 -5.00 16.69 -34.21
C GLN A 668 -5.53 15.69 -33.20
N ASN A 669 -6.65 16.04 -32.56
CA ASN A 669 -7.38 15.15 -31.68
C ASN A 669 -8.81 15.00 -32.19
N ARG A 670 -9.15 13.79 -32.64
CA ARG A 670 -10.46 13.43 -33.16
C ARG A 670 -11.18 12.57 -32.13
N ASN A 671 -12.30 13.06 -31.63
CA ASN A 671 -13.18 12.37 -30.71
C ASN A 671 -14.44 11.91 -31.45
N ILE A 672 -14.69 10.61 -31.52
CA ILE A 672 -15.85 10.01 -32.18
C ILE A 672 -16.70 9.31 -31.10
N PRO A 673 -17.79 9.93 -30.64
CA PRO A 673 -18.68 9.31 -29.65
C PRO A 673 -19.31 8.02 -30.19
N LYS A 674 -19.55 7.05 -29.30
CA LYS A 674 -20.27 5.80 -29.63
C LYS A 674 -21.77 5.89 -29.39
N ILE A 675 -22.19 6.90 -28.63
CA ILE A 675 -23.58 7.16 -28.27
C ILE A 675 -24.11 8.31 -29.13
N SER A 676 -25.38 8.22 -29.54
CA SER A 676 -26.01 9.16 -30.50
C SER A 676 -26.29 10.55 -29.93
N ASN A 677 -26.14 10.74 -28.61
CA ASN A 677 -26.36 12.02 -27.92
C ASN A 677 -25.12 12.94 -27.91
N ALA A 678 -24.03 12.56 -28.60
CA ALA A 678 -22.83 13.38 -28.72
C ALA A 678 -22.33 13.42 -30.17
N PHE A 679 -21.77 14.56 -30.57
CA PHE A 679 -21.29 14.79 -31.92
C PHE A 679 -19.79 14.49 -32.05
N PRO A 680 -19.33 13.95 -33.19
CA PRO A 680 -17.90 13.85 -33.47
C PRO A 680 -17.23 15.23 -33.50
N ILE A 681 -16.13 15.39 -32.76
CA ILE A 681 -15.36 16.64 -32.69
C ILE A 681 -13.94 16.37 -33.19
N THR A 682 -13.41 17.24 -34.03
CA THR A 682 -12.00 17.20 -34.46
C THR A 682 -11.35 18.53 -34.14
N ASN A 683 -10.42 18.53 -33.19
CA ASN A 683 -9.65 19.71 -32.81
C ASN A 683 -8.27 19.61 -33.45
N THR A 684 -7.93 20.61 -34.27
CA THR A 684 -6.60 20.71 -34.89
C THR A 684 -5.91 21.96 -34.38
N ARG A 685 -4.67 21.82 -33.92
CA ARG A 685 -3.80 22.91 -33.47
C ARG A 685 -2.48 22.77 -34.19
N GLY A 686 -1.94 23.87 -34.68
CA GLY A 686 -0.63 23.87 -35.28
C GLY A 686 -0.01 25.26 -35.19
N GLY A 687 1.31 25.31 -35.17
CA GLY A 687 2.01 26.58 -35.12
C GLY A 687 3.50 26.44 -34.91
N ILE A 688 4.14 27.59 -34.78
CA ILE A 688 5.56 27.75 -34.50
C ILE A 688 5.67 28.38 -33.11
N GLN A 689 6.38 27.72 -32.22
CA GLN A 689 6.72 28.26 -30.91
C GLN A 689 8.19 28.66 -30.89
N VAL A 690 8.47 29.94 -30.65
CA VAL A 690 9.83 30.48 -30.53
C VAL A 690 10.13 30.67 -29.05
N ARG A 691 11.17 30.01 -28.53
CA ARG A 691 11.66 30.22 -27.17
C ARG A 691 13.01 30.93 -27.22
N ILE A 692 13.08 32.11 -26.61
CA ILE A 692 14.30 32.92 -26.48
C ILE A 692 14.70 32.92 -25.00
N SER A 693 15.87 32.36 -24.69
CA SER A 693 16.51 32.45 -23.38
C SER A 693 17.41 33.68 -23.34
N LEU A 694 17.18 34.54 -22.34
CA LEU A 694 17.97 35.74 -22.07
C LEU A 694 19.05 35.51 -20.99
N ALA A 695 19.16 34.28 -20.46
CA ALA A 695 20.15 33.95 -19.45
C ALA A 695 21.57 34.07 -20.03
N GLN A 696 22.45 34.72 -19.26
CA GLN A 696 23.78 35.15 -19.67
C GLN A 696 24.78 34.00 -19.70
#